data_AF-A0A2U8H3G1-F1
#
_entry.id   AF-A0A2U8H3G1-F1
#
_cell.length_a   1.000
_cell.length_b   1.000
_cell.length_c   1.000
_cell.angle_alpha   90.00
_cell.angle_beta   90.00
_cell.angle_gamma   90.00
#
_symmetry.space_group_name_H-M   'P 1'
#
loop_
_entity.id
_entity.type
_entity.pdbx_description
1 polymer ?
#
loop_
_entity_poly.entity_id
_entity_poly.type
_entity_poly.pdbx_seq_one_letter_code
_entity_poly.pdbx_strand_id
1 'polypeptide(L)'
;MQFLDLPPVLEASGTVRLPGSKSISNRVLLLAALAEGETDIRDLLASDDVERMLDALRALGVDWRHESGTNDYRVRGAGGPFPVKAAELFLGNAGTAFRPLTAALALSGGSYHLSGVARMHERPIGDLVDALRQIGTDIDYLGNEGFPPLQLRPATIRRGGVVKVRGDVSSQFLTALLMALPLTGEEVTIEVVGELISRPYIAITLDLMARFGVRVTHENWGRFIVPGGARYVSPGTLFVEGDASSASYFLAAGAIGGGPVRVEGVGSSSIQGDVRFAEALEQIGARISMGDNWIEASAPASGCLRAFDLDLNHIPDAAMTLAVAALFADGPCRLRNIASWRVKETDRIAAMAIELRKVGADVEEGADYIRVTPPATLQPAAIDTYDDHRMAMCFSLVSLGGCRVRINDPKCVNKTFPDYFAAFSGVVTPVPVVAIDGPSASGKGTVGARVAEALGWHHLDSGTLYRLTALAAMRRGVDLGDAVALSALAAALPARFDGGRVLLGDEDVSDEIRQEACSVGASRVAVLPAVRDALFGRQRDFRHGPGLVAEGRDMGSTIFPDAQVKVFLTASAEARAERRYKQLIEKGLPAKLESLMQDLRERDARDAARSVAPLQQQPDAVLLDTTSMDVDAAVAFVLDLVRDRGLATG
;
A
#
# COMPACT_ATOMS: atom_id res chain seq x y z
N MET A 1 3.93 -7.37 -14.88
CA MET A 1 3.34 -6.33 -14.00
C MET A 1 4.06 -6.41 -12.66
N GLN A 2 4.51 -5.29 -12.10
CA GLN A 2 5.17 -5.30 -10.78
C GLN A 2 4.11 -5.43 -9.68
N PHE A 3 4.41 -6.19 -8.63
CA PHE A 3 3.53 -6.36 -7.48
C PHE A 3 4.36 -6.45 -6.19
N LEU A 4 3.72 -6.23 -5.05
CA LEU A 4 4.25 -6.45 -3.71
C LEU A 4 3.31 -7.38 -2.93
N ASP A 5 3.83 -8.47 -2.38
CA ASP A 5 3.06 -9.33 -1.48
C ASP A 5 3.32 -8.90 -0.03
N LEU A 6 2.28 -8.42 0.64
CA LEU A 6 2.28 -8.14 2.07
C LEU A 6 1.88 -9.40 2.84
N PRO A 7 2.69 -9.86 3.81
CA PRO A 7 2.34 -11.01 4.63
C PRO A 7 1.21 -10.65 5.61
N PRO A 8 0.55 -11.66 6.20
CA PRO A 8 -0.29 -11.48 7.37
C PRO A 8 0.52 -10.84 8.51
N VAL A 9 -0.08 -9.89 9.20
CA VAL A 9 0.52 -9.12 10.30
C VAL A 9 -0.18 -9.45 11.61
N LEU A 10 0.61 -9.56 12.69
CA LEU A 10 0.14 -9.81 14.05
C LEU A 10 -0.29 -8.52 14.76
N GLU A 11 0.54 -7.48 14.66
CA GLU A 11 0.36 -6.22 15.38
C GLU A 11 1.04 -5.07 14.64
N ALA A 12 0.68 -3.85 15.03
CA ALA A 12 1.33 -2.62 14.61
C ALA A 12 1.72 -1.79 15.84
N SER A 13 3.00 -1.47 15.95
CA SER A 13 3.53 -0.58 16.99
C SER A 13 4.82 0.12 16.53
N GLY A 14 5.13 1.26 17.12
CA GLY A 14 6.36 2.01 16.83
C GLY A 14 6.11 3.46 16.43
N THR A 15 7.12 4.08 15.81
CA THR A 15 7.09 5.49 15.41
C THR A 15 7.44 5.62 13.94
N VAL A 16 6.66 6.43 13.21
CA VAL A 16 6.93 6.81 11.83
C VAL A 16 6.97 8.33 11.70
N ARG A 17 7.94 8.85 10.94
CA ARG A 17 7.97 10.26 10.55
C ARG A 17 7.42 10.41 9.14
N LEU A 18 6.48 11.32 8.97
CA LEU A 18 5.87 11.58 7.66
C LEU A 18 6.78 12.42 6.77
N PRO A 19 6.74 12.20 5.44
CA PRO A 19 7.28 13.16 4.50
C PRO A 19 6.37 14.40 4.43
N GLY A 20 6.90 15.50 3.87
CA GLY A 20 6.14 16.74 3.71
C GLY A 20 4.84 16.57 2.91
N SER A 21 3.84 17.41 3.15
CA SER A 21 2.57 17.35 2.42
C SER A 21 2.74 17.80 0.97
N LYS A 22 2.29 16.96 0.05
CA LYS A 22 2.21 17.27 -1.39
C LYS A 22 1.40 18.52 -1.69
N SER A 23 0.30 18.68 -0.96
CA SER A 23 -0.66 19.77 -1.12
C SER A 23 -0.04 21.11 -0.67
N ILE A 24 0.71 21.10 0.43
CA ILE A 24 1.43 22.28 0.94
C ILE A 24 2.63 22.58 0.05
N SER A 25 3.43 21.56 -0.30
CA SER A 25 4.64 21.70 -1.12
C SER A 25 4.36 22.43 -2.45
N ASN A 26 3.36 21.99 -3.21
CA ASN A 26 3.01 22.62 -4.49
C ASN A 26 2.49 24.06 -4.33
N ARG A 27 1.73 24.36 -3.26
CA ARG A 27 1.25 25.71 -2.97
C ARG A 27 2.39 26.64 -2.58
N VAL A 28 3.24 26.20 -1.66
CA VAL A 28 4.39 26.96 -1.20
C VAL A 28 5.34 27.24 -2.37
N LEU A 29 5.62 26.27 -3.23
CA LEU A 29 6.43 26.47 -4.43
C LEU A 29 5.84 27.54 -5.35
N LEU A 30 4.54 27.49 -5.63
CA LEU A 30 3.89 28.50 -6.46
C LEU A 30 3.93 29.88 -5.81
N LEU A 31 3.57 29.97 -4.52
CA LEU A 31 3.54 31.24 -3.79
C LEU A 31 4.94 31.85 -3.68
N ALA A 32 5.96 31.05 -3.37
CA ALA A 32 7.36 31.48 -3.34
C ALA A 32 7.84 31.95 -4.72
N ALA A 33 7.44 31.27 -5.78
CA ALA A 33 7.77 31.67 -7.15
C ALA A 33 7.11 32.99 -7.56
N LEU A 34 5.90 33.29 -7.07
CA LEU A 34 5.18 34.54 -7.35
C LEU A 34 5.60 35.69 -6.41
N ALA A 35 6.27 35.40 -5.29
CA ALA A 35 6.61 36.37 -4.26
C ALA A 35 7.77 37.30 -4.63
N GLU A 36 7.82 38.46 -3.97
CA GLU A 36 9.01 39.32 -3.89
C GLU A 36 9.98 38.75 -2.84
N GLY A 37 11.26 38.57 -3.21
CA GLY A 37 12.33 38.09 -2.32
C GLY A 37 12.70 36.62 -2.48
N GLU A 38 13.53 36.11 -1.57
CA GLU A 38 13.95 34.70 -1.52
C GLU A 38 13.25 33.97 -0.38
N THR A 39 12.73 32.77 -0.65
CA THR A 39 12.09 31.89 0.34
C THR A 39 12.91 30.61 0.52
N ASP A 40 13.31 30.32 1.74
CA ASP A 40 13.87 29.04 2.18
C ASP A 40 12.73 28.10 2.58
N ILE A 41 12.46 27.09 1.75
CA ILE A 41 11.45 26.07 1.98
C ILE A 41 12.14 24.84 2.58
N ARG A 42 11.70 24.42 3.77
CA ARG A 42 12.25 23.27 4.50
C ARG A 42 11.31 22.08 4.46
N ASP A 43 11.88 20.87 4.42
CA ASP A 43 11.15 19.59 4.41
C ASP A 43 10.16 19.44 3.21
N LEU A 44 10.53 19.99 2.05
CA LEU A 44 9.72 19.86 0.83
C LEU A 44 9.56 18.38 0.44
N LEU A 45 8.38 17.98 -0.01
CA LEU A 45 8.16 16.60 -0.42
C LEU A 45 8.97 16.23 -1.67
N ALA A 46 9.84 15.23 -1.56
CA ALA A 46 10.43 14.55 -2.71
C ALA A 46 9.40 13.56 -3.30
N SER A 47 8.76 13.94 -4.42
CA SER A 47 7.76 13.13 -5.12
C SER A 47 7.64 13.53 -6.59
N ASP A 48 7.12 12.64 -7.43
CA ASP A 48 6.90 12.89 -8.85
C ASP A 48 6.12 14.19 -9.11
N ASP A 49 5.06 14.46 -8.34
CA ASP A 49 4.21 15.64 -8.52
C ASP A 49 4.94 16.96 -8.21
N VAL A 50 5.80 16.96 -7.18
CA VAL A 50 6.59 18.13 -6.78
C VAL A 50 7.75 18.37 -7.75
N GLU A 51 8.37 17.30 -8.26
CA GLU A 51 9.37 17.39 -9.32
C GLU A 51 8.80 18.06 -10.58
N ARG A 52 7.59 17.68 -11.01
CA ARG A 52 6.92 18.35 -12.14
C ARG A 52 6.67 19.84 -11.90
N MET A 53 6.36 20.23 -10.67
CA MET A 53 6.22 21.63 -10.30
C MET A 53 7.56 22.37 -10.37
N LEU A 54 8.63 21.79 -9.83
CA LEU A 54 9.99 22.37 -9.88
C LEU A 54 10.50 22.54 -11.32
N ASP A 55 10.30 21.52 -12.16
CA ASP A 55 10.63 21.56 -13.60
C ASP A 55 9.87 22.68 -14.31
N ALA A 56 8.57 22.80 -14.06
CA ALA A 56 7.75 23.84 -14.65
C ALA A 56 8.19 25.24 -14.21
N LEU A 57 8.46 25.44 -12.91
CA LEU A 57 8.97 26.71 -12.39
C LEU A 57 10.34 27.06 -13.00
N ARG A 58 11.22 26.06 -13.19
CA ARG A 58 12.51 26.24 -13.86
C ARG A 58 12.32 26.72 -15.30
N ALA A 59 11.44 26.08 -16.05
CA ALA A 59 11.09 26.44 -17.43
C ALA A 59 10.43 27.82 -17.53
N LEU A 60 9.74 28.25 -16.49
CA LEU A 60 9.14 29.58 -16.37
C LEU A 60 10.14 30.67 -15.96
N GLY A 61 11.40 30.32 -15.75
CA GLY A 61 12.49 31.23 -15.43
C GLY A 61 12.60 31.60 -13.94
N VAL A 62 11.97 30.83 -13.06
CA VAL A 62 12.14 30.97 -11.61
C VAL A 62 13.47 30.39 -11.19
N ASP A 63 14.22 31.11 -10.33
CA ASP A 63 15.47 30.61 -9.78
C ASP A 63 15.27 29.85 -8.48
N TRP A 64 15.49 28.54 -8.50
CA TRP A 64 15.51 27.72 -7.31
C TRP A 64 16.79 26.91 -7.20
N ARG A 65 17.22 26.65 -5.96
CA ARG A 65 18.39 25.84 -5.63
C ARG A 65 17.99 24.80 -4.60
N HIS A 66 18.49 23.57 -4.79
CA HIS A 66 18.31 22.46 -3.87
C HIS A 66 19.55 22.32 -2.99
N GLU A 67 19.37 22.15 -1.68
CA GLU A 67 20.46 21.85 -0.76
C GLU A 67 20.74 20.34 -0.77
N SER A 68 21.88 19.96 -1.36
CA SER A 68 22.27 18.56 -1.60
C SER A 68 22.17 17.69 -0.33
N GLY A 69 21.49 16.56 -0.44
CA GLY A 69 21.32 15.61 0.66
C GLY A 69 20.21 15.96 1.66
N THR A 70 19.45 17.03 1.40
CA THR A 70 18.29 17.43 2.20
C THR A 70 17.04 17.54 1.33
N ASN A 71 15.91 17.87 1.93
CA ASN A 71 14.67 18.21 1.24
C ASN A 71 14.43 19.73 1.22
N ASP A 72 15.51 20.52 1.28
CA ASP A 72 15.43 21.97 1.47
C ASP A 72 15.74 22.72 0.17
N TYR A 73 14.93 23.72 -0.12
CA TYR A 73 14.99 24.49 -1.37
C TYR A 73 15.00 25.98 -1.09
N ARG A 74 15.85 26.72 -1.80
CA ARG A 74 15.81 28.18 -1.85
C ARG A 74 15.18 28.62 -3.16
N VAL A 75 14.07 29.34 -3.10
CA VAL A 75 13.35 29.87 -4.27
C VAL A 75 13.45 31.39 -4.29
N ARG A 76 14.02 31.96 -5.35
CA ARG A 76 14.00 33.38 -5.65
C ARG A 76 12.76 33.69 -6.49
N GLY A 77 11.80 34.37 -5.87
CA GLY A 77 10.53 34.69 -6.50
C GLY A 77 10.64 35.75 -7.61
N ALA A 78 9.69 35.71 -8.53
CA ALA A 78 9.60 36.61 -9.68
C ALA A 78 8.99 37.98 -9.34
N GLY A 79 8.41 38.15 -8.13
CA GLY A 79 7.71 39.37 -7.72
C GLY A 79 6.45 39.67 -8.56
N GLY A 80 5.74 38.63 -9.01
CA GLY A 80 4.54 38.75 -9.84
C GLY A 80 4.53 37.76 -11.02
N PRO A 81 4.01 38.17 -12.20
CA PRO A 81 3.96 37.33 -13.40
C PRO A 81 5.31 36.73 -13.79
N PHE A 82 5.31 35.47 -14.26
CA PHE A 82 6.54 34.76 -14.61
C PHE A 82 7.36 35.44 -15.72
N PRO A 83 8.70 35.43 -15.67
CA PRO A 83 9.55 36.13 -16.63
C PRO A 83 9.49 35.51 -18.03
N VAL A 84 9.40 34.18 -18.14
CA VAL A 84 9.27 33.49 -19.43
C VAL A 84 7.82 33.57 -19.90
N LYS A 85 7.61 34.15 -21.10
CA LYS A 85 6.28 34.38 -21.71
C LYS A 85 5.90 33.35 -22.77
N ALA A 86 6.71 32.32 -22.97
CA ALA A 86 6.38 31.19 -23.84
C ALA A 86 7.03 29.90 -23.33
N ALA A 87 6.24 28.87 -23.05
CA ALA A 87 6.76 27.58 -22.60
C ALA A 87 5.78 26.43 -22.88
N GLU A 88 6.33 25.23 -23.07
CA GLU A 88 5.58 23.97 -23.06
C GLU A 88 5.87 23.25 -21.74
N LEU A 89 4.81 22.93 -20.99
CA LEU A 89 4.90 22.37 -19.66
C LEU A 89 4.22 21.00 -19.64
N PHE A 90 5.02 19.96 -19.42
CA PHE A 90 4.53 18.60 -19.17
C PHE A 90 4.45 18.35 -17.66
N LEU A 91 3.24 18.18 -17.15
CA LEU A 91 2.96 18.10 -15.71
C LEU A 91 2.55 16.69 -15.25
N GLY A 92 2.77 15.67 -16.09
CA GLY A 92 2.45 14.28 -15.73
C GLY A 92 0.97 14.09 -15.33
N ASN A 93 0.73 13.44 -14.19
CA ASN A 93 -0.60 13.33 -13.56
C ASN A 93 -0.74 14.27 -12.33
N ALA A 94 0.09 15.32 -12.22
CA ALA A 94 0.20 16.18 -11.04
C ALA A 94 -0.91 17.24 -10.99
N GLY A 95 -2.09 16.83 -10.53
CA GLY A 95 -3.27 17.70 -10.48
C GLY A 95 -3.11 18.92 -9.56
N THR A 96 -2.34 18.77 -8.48
CA THR A 96 -2.02 19.84 -7.52
C THR A 96 -1.03 20.86 -8.06
N ALA A 97 -0.31 20.57 -9.14
CA ALA A 97 0.51 21.52 -9.87
C ALA A 97 -0.25 22.11 -11.08
N PHE A 98 -0.93 21.25 -11.85
CA PHE A 98 -1.60 21.63 -13.11
C PHE A 98 -2.61 22.76 -12.93
N ARG A 99 -3.53 22.65 -11.97
CA ARG A 99 -4.63 23.62 -11.80
C ARG A 99 -4.13 24.98 -11.30
N PRO A 100 -3.30 25.07 -10.24
CA PRO A 100 -2.70 26.34 -9.84
C PRO A 100 -1.84 27.00 -10.92
N LEU A 101 -1.02 26.23 -11.63
CA LEU A 101 -0.22 26.76 -12.74
C LEU A 101 -1.09 27.28 -13.87
N THR A 102 -2.17 26.58 -14.23
CA THR A 102 -3.13 27.06 -15.24
C THR A 102 -3.65 28.45 -14.89
N ALA A 103 -4.09 28.66 -13.64
CA ALA A 103 -4.61 29.96 -13.20
C ALA A 103 -3.53 31.05 -13.17
N ALA A 104 -2.34 30.76 -12.61
CA ALA A 104 -1.24 31.73 -12.54
C ALA A 104 -0.72 32.13 -13.93
N LEU A 105 -0.60 31.16 -14.85
CA LEU A 105 -0.11 31.39 -16.21
C LEU A 105 -1.13 32.16 -17.07
N ALA A 106 -2.42 31.90 -16.88
CA ALA A 106 -3.48 32.64 -17.58
C ALA A 106 -3.46 34.14 -17.24
N LEU A 107 -2.95 34.50 -16.06
CA LEU A 107 -2.77 35.88 -15.60
C LEU A 107 -1.33 36.40 -15.78
N SER A 108 -0.44 35.59 -16.36
CA SER A 108 0.97 35.97 -16.56
C SER A 108 1.24 36.65 -17.90
N GLY A 109 0.25 36.75 -18.80
CA GLY A 109 0.37 37.46 -20.08
C GLY A 109 1.30 36.81 -21.10
N GLY A 110 1.45 35.48 -21.05
CA GLY A 110 2.27 34.69 -21.97
C GLY A 110 1.47 33.66 -22.76
N SER A 111 2.16 32.91 -23.63
CA SER A 111 1.62 31.81 -24.43
C SER A 111 2.13 30.47 -23.92
N TYR A 112 1.28 29.67 -23.28
CA TYR A 112 1.71 28.46 -22.58
C TYR A 112 0.93 27.23 -23.03
N HIS A 113 1.64 26.15 -23.30
CA HIS A 113 1.06 24.84 -23.59
C HIS A 113 1.19 23.95 -22.35
N LEU A 114 0.07 23.49 -21.79
CA LEU A 114 0.06 22.62 -20.61
C LEU A 114 -0.50 21.25 -20.98
N SER A 115 0.25 20.20 -20.70
CA SER A 115 -0.11 18.82 -21.01
C SER A 115 0.29 17.85 -19.89
N GLY A 116 -0.17 16.61 -20.00
CA GLY A 116 0.18 15.55 -19.06
C GLY A 116 0.13 14.18 -19.71
N VAL A 117 0.11 13.13 -18.88
CA VAL A 117 -0.15 11.77 -19.35
C VAL A 117 -1.61 11.62 -19.78
N ALA A 118 -1.96 10.55 -20.51
CA ALA A 118 -3.33 10.29 -20.96
C ALA A 118 -4.38 10.45 -19.84
N ARG A 119 -4.07 9.94 -18.65
CA ARG A 119 -4.97 10.07 -17.49
C ARG A 119 -5.23 11.52 -17.07
N MET A 120 -4.28 12.44 -17.24
CA MET A 120 -4.50 13.86 -16.96
C MET A 120 -5.55 14.46 -17.91
N HIS A 121 -5.62 13.97 -19.14
CA HIS A 121 -6.58 14.43 -20.16
C HIS A 121 -8.01 13.93 -19.91
N GLU A 122 -8.21 13.11 -18.88
CA GLU A 122 -9.51 12.62 -18.42
C GLU A 122 -9.95 13.32 -17.11
N ARG A 123 -9.13 14.23 -16.58
CA ARG A 123 -9.42 14.92 -15.31
C ARG A 123 -10.04 16.29 -15.58
N PRO A 124 -11.22 16.58 -15.00
CA PRO A 124 -11.92 17.82 -15.28
C PRO A 124 -11.13 19.04 -14.82
N ILE A 125 -11.19 20.08 -15.64
CA ILE A 125 -10.68 21.44 -15.37
C ILE A 125 -11.63 22.53 -15.87
N GLY A 126 -12.75 22.15 -16.51
CA GLY A 126 -13.79 23.04 -17.05
C GLY A 126 -14.14 24.21 -16.14
N ASP A 127 -14.60 23.93 -14.92
CA ASP A 127 -15.05 24.97 -13.98
C ASP A 127 -13.97 26.02 -13.66
N LEU A 128 -12.69 25.62 -13.64
CA LEU A 128 -11.58 26.56 -13.45
C LEU A 128 -11.37 27.44 -14.70
N VAL A 129 -11.39 26.84 -15.88
CA VAL A 129 -11.24 27.57 -17.14
C VAL A 129 -12.40 28.54 -17.36
N ASP A 130 -13.63 28.12 -17.06
CA ASP A 130 -14.82 28.97 -17.15
C ASP A 130 -14.75 30.15 -16.17
N ALA A 131 -14.26 29.91 -14.95
CA ALA A 131 -14.00 30.99 -13.99
C ALA A 131 -12.94 31.98 -14.48
N LEU A 132 -11.83 31.49 -15.06
CA LEU A 132 -10.78 32.35 -15.62
C LEU A 132 -11.27 33.16 -16.85
N ARG A 133 -12.07 32.53 -17.73
CA ARG A 133 -12.64 33.22 -18.90
C ARG A 133 -13.59 34.36 -18.51
N GLN A 134 -14.26 34.30 -17.35
CA GLN A 134 -15.10 35.41 -16.85
C GLN A 134 -14.31 36.72 -16.65
N ILE A 135 -13.03 36.64 -16.33
CA ILE A 135 -12.11 37.79 -16.19
C ILE A 135 -11.30 38.07 -17.46
N GLY A 136 -11.63 37.43 -18.57
CA GLY A 136 -11.08 37.75 -19.90
C GLY A 136 -9.79 37.02 -20.25
N THR A 137 -9.46 35.90 -19.60
CA THR A 137 -8.34 35.05 -20.04
C THR A 137 -8.66 34.33 -21.36
N ASP A 138 -7.63 34.08 -22.17
CA ASP A 138 -7.71 33.29 -23.41
C ASP A 138 -7.09 31.90 -23.17
N ILE A 139 -7.95 30.89 -23.14
CA ILE A 139 -7.59 29.50 -22.84
C ILE A 139 -8.38 28.62 -23.81
N ASP A 140 -7.69 27.78 -24.58
CA ASP A 140 -8.27 26.77 -25.46
C ASP A 140 -8.03 25.36 -24.92
N TYR A 141 -9.01 24.48 -25.14
CA TYR A 141 -8.82 23.03 -25.05
C TYR A 141 -8.24 22.53 -26.37
N LEU A 142 -7.15 21.78 -26.30
CA LEU A 142 -6.52 21.18 -27.48
C LEU A 142 -7.01 19.75 -27.77
N GLY A 143 -7.78 19.18 -26.84
CA GLY A 143 -8.41 17.87 -26.95
C GLY A 143 -9.91 17.96 -26.67
N ASN A 144 -10.36 17.27 -25.62
CA ASN A 144 -11.75 17.28 -25.21
C ASN A 144 -12.11 18.56 -24.44
N GLU A 145 -13.26 19.13 -24.73
CA GLU A 145 -13.77 20.30 -24.01
C GLU A 145 -13.91 20.00 -22.51
N GLY A 146 -13.40 20.90 -21.66
CA GLY A 146 -13.42 20.74 -20.21
C GLY A 146 -12.24 19.96 -19.62
N PHE A 147 -11.30 19.48 -20.45
CA PHE A 147 -10.18 18.65 -20.04
C PHE A 147 -8.84 19.12 -20.65
N PRO A 148 -7.69 18.87 -19.99
CA PRO A 148 -6.38 19.04 -20.61
C PRO A 148 -6.22 18.19 -21.89
N PRO A 149 -5.29 18.54 -22.81
CA PRO A 149 -4.30 19.60 -22.73
C PRO A 149 -4.85 21.01 -23.04
N LEU A 150 -4.16 22.04 -22.55
CA LEU A 150 -4.59 23.44 -22.66
C LEU A 150 -3.57 24.29 -23.43
N GLN A 151 -4.07 25.23 -24.22
CA GLN A 151 -3.30 26.34 -24.78
C GLN A 151 -3.76 27.65 -24.15
N LEU A 152 -2.87 28.36 -23.47
CA LEU A 152 -3.12 29.68 -22.89
C LEU A 152 -2.47 30.73 -23.79
N ARG A 153 -3.12 31.88 -23.97
CA ARG A 153 -2.59 33.01 -24.77
C ARG A 153 -2.63 34.33 -24.00
N PRO A 154 -1.80 35.32 -24.40
CA PRO A 154 -1.91 36.67 -23.86
C PRO A 154 -3.31 37.24 -24.08
N ALA A 155 -3.92 37.77 -23.02
CA ALA A 155 -5.25 38.34 -23.07
C ALA A 155 -5.34 39.63 -22.25
N THR A 156 -6.36 40.45 -22.54
CA THR A 156 -6.64 41.66 -21.75
C THR A 156 -7.54 41.30 -20.57
N ILE A 157 -6.95 41.30 -19.37
CA ILE A 157 -7.66 40.94 -18.14
C ILE A 157 -8.61 42.07 -17.74
N ARG A 158 -9.85 41.71 -17.42
CA ARG A 158 -10.86 42.62 -16.87
C ARG A 158 -10.44 43.04 -15.47
N ARG A 159 -10.49 44.33 -15.19
CA ARG A 159 -10.12 44.89 -13.87
C ARG A 159 -11.24 44.68 -12.87
N GLY A 160 -10.90 44.06 -11.74
CA GLY A 160 -11.79 43.80 -10.62
C GLY A 160 -13.02 42.95 -10.96
N GLY A 161 -13.98 42.93 -10.02
CA GLY A 161 -15.30 42.34 -10.23
C GLY A 161 -15.52 41.00 -9.53
N VAL A 162 -16.54 40.29 -10.00
CA VAL A 162 -17.01 39.02 -9.41
C VAL A 162 -16.71 37.87 -10.36
N VAL A 163 -16.08 36.83 -9.83
CA VAL A 163 -15.83 35.55 -10.51
C VAL A 163 -16.65 34.46 -9.84
N LYS A 164 -17.40 33.69 -10.61
CA LYS A 164 -18.18 32.56 -10.10
C LYS A 164 -17.46 31.25 -10.37
N VAL A 165 -17.38 30.40 -9.35
CA VAL A 165 -16.82 29.04 -9.47
C VAL A 165 -17.70 28.06 -8.69
N ARG A 166 -17.84 26.83 -9.20
CA ARG A 166 -18.56 25.77 -8.50
C ARG A 166 -17.82 25.30 -7.26
N GLY A 167 -18.53 25.20 -6.14
CA GLY A 167 -17.99 24.76 -4.85
C GLY A 167 -18.06 23.25 -4.62
N ASP A 168 -18.87 22.55 -5.41
CA ASP A 168 -19.30 21.16 -5.18
C ASP A 168 -18.50 20.11 -5.97
N VAL A 169 -17.57 20.56 -6.82
CA VAL A 169 -16.78 19.68 -7.70
C VAL A 169 -15.38 19.41 -7.14
N SER A 170 -14.58 20.45 -6.93
CA SER A 170 -13.18 20.32 -6.49
C SER A 170 -12.67 21.58 -5.82
N SER A 171 -12.10 21.44 -4.62
CA SER A 171 -11.41 22.53 -3.92
C SER A 171 -10.23 23.09 -4.72
N GLN A 172 -9.62 22.29 -5.60
CA GLN A 172 -8.43 22.70 -6.35
C GLN A 172 -8.72 23.90 -7.28
N PHE A 173 -9.94 24.04 -7.80
CA PHE A 173 -10.31 25.15 -8.68
C PHE A 173 -10.36 26.47 -7.91
N LEU A 174 -11.09 26.50 -6.80
CA LEU A 174 -11.15 27.68 -5.94
C LEU A 174 -9.76 28.05 -5.40
N THR A 175 -8.95 27.07 -4.99
CA THR A 175 -7.59 27.36 -4.51
C THR A 175 -6.67 27.90 -5.61
N ALA A 176 -6.81 27.43 -6.84
CA ALA A 176 -6.05 27.94 -7.98
C ALA A 176 -6.41 29.41 -8.27
N LEU A 177 -7.71 29.75 -8.25
CA LEU A 177 -8.18 31.13 -8.39
C LEU A 177 -7.66 32.01 -7.26
N LEU A 178 -7.83 31.59 -6.00
CA LEU A 178 -7.37 32.34 -4.83
C LEU A 178 -5.89 32.70 -4.93
N MET A 179 -5.03 31.75 -5.30
CA MET A 179 -3.60 31.99 -5.40
C MET A 179 -3.21 32.90 -6.58
N ALA A 180 -3.95 32.84 -7.69
CA ALA A 180 -3.61 33.56 -8.92
C ALA A 180 -4.17 34.99 -9.00
N LEU A 181 -5.35 35.24 -8.43
CA LEU A 181 -6.03 36.54 -8.55
C LEU A 181 -5.26 37.76 -8.01
N PRO A 182 -4.38 37.66 -6.99
CA PRO A 182 -3.50 38.78 -6.61
C PRO A 182 -2.66 39.32 -7.77
N LEU A 183 -2.36 38.51 -8.80
CA LEU A 183 -1.63 38.94 -9.99
C LEU A 183 -2.38 39.98 -10.84
N THR A 184 -3.69 40.11 -10.65
CA THR A 184 -4.48 41.15 -11.33
C THR A 184 -4.17 42.56 -10.80
N GLY A 185 -3.66 42.67 -9.57
CA GLY A 185 -3.42 43.94 -8.87
C GLY A 185 -4.70 44.68 -8.46
N GLU A 186 -5.87 44.12 -8.73
CA GLU A 186 -7.18 44.74 -8.47
C GLU A 186 -7.96 43.89 -7.45
N GLU A 187 -8.93 44.49 -6.77
CA GLU A 187 -9.80 43.74 -5.86
C GLU A 187 -10.71 42.81 -6.66
N VAL A 188 -10.71 41.52 -6.33
CA VAL A 188 -11.56 40.52 -6.98
C VAL A 188 -12.33 39.72 -5.94
N THR A 189 -13.63 39.59 -6.16
CA THR A 189 -14.52 38.73 -5.38
C THR A 189 -14.69 37.39 -6.09
N ILE A 190 -14.49 36.27 -5.40
CA ILE A 190 -14.92 34.95 -5.85
C ILE A 190 -16.24 34.59 -5.15
N GLU A 191 -17.27 34.30 -5.91
CA GLU A 191 -18.55 33.73 -5.44
C GLU A 191 -18.57 32.21 -5.68
N VAL A 192 -18.84 31.45 -4.63
CA VAL A 192 -18.98 30.01 -4.70
C VAL A 192 -20.42 29.64 -5.03
N VAL A 193 -20.60 28.93 -6.14
CA VAL A 193 -21.90 28.39 -6.57
C VAL A 193 -22.08 26.99 -5.99
N GLY A 194 -23.19 26.78 -5.28
CA GLY A 194 -23.52 25.50 -4.65
C GLY A 194 -22.84 25.30 -3.28
N GLU A 195 -22.87 24.07 -2.77
CA GLU A 195 -22.25 23.73 -1.49
C GLU A 195 -20.73 23.62 -1.64
N LEU A 196 -19.98 24.31 -0.76
CA LEU A 196 -18.53 24.20 -0.75
C LEU A 196 -18.06 22.94 -0.03
N ILE A 197 -17.50 22.02 -0.81
CA ILE A 197 -16.86 20.81 -0.30
C ILE A 197 -15.39 21.05 0.06
N SER A 198 -14.78 20.14 0.84
CA SER A 198 -13.32 20.12 1.03
C SER A 198 -12.76 21.42 1.61
N ARG A 199 -13.54 22.12 2.45
CA ARG A 199 -13.19 23.41 3.09
C ARG A 199 -11.78 23.45 3.70
N PRO A 200 -11.27 22.37 4.32
CA PRO A 200 -9.92 22.42 4.89
C PRO A 200 -8.80 22.67 3.87
N TYR A 201 -8.93 22.21 2.62
CA TYR A 201 -7.92 22.51 1.59
C TYR A 201 -7.90 23.99 1.19
N ILE A 202 -9.04 24.67 1.33
CA ILE A 202 -9.13 26.12 1.11
C ILE A 202 -8.54 26.84 2.32
N ALA A 203 -8.82 26.38 3.54
CA ALA A 203 -8.20 26.92 4.75
C ALA A 203 -6.66 26.88 4.69
N ILE A 204 -6.06 25.75 4.27
CA ILE A 204 -4.60 25.64 4.03
C ILE A 204 -4.13 26.73 3.05
N THR A 205 -4.88 26.95 1.97
CA THR A 205 -4.52 27.94 0.95
C THR A 205 -4.57 29.36 1.50
N LEU A 206 -5.61 29.71 2.25
CA LEU A 206 -5.75 31.03 2.88
C LEU A 206 -4.64 31.28 3.91
N ASP A 207 -4.29 30.28 4.73
CA ASP A 207 -3.20 30.38 5.71
C ASP A 207 -1.85 30.61 5.01
N LEU A 208 -1.53 29.80 4.00
CA LEU A 208 -0.30 29.96 3.24
C LEU A 208 -0.25 31.32 2.53
N MET A 209 -1.32 31.76 1.88
CA MET A 209 -1.38 33.10 1.27
C MET A 209 -1.12 34.21 2.30
N ALA A 210 -1.68 34.08 3.51
CA ALA A 210 -1.47 35.04 4.59
C ALA A 210 -0.01 35.06 5.08
N ARG A 211 0.67 33.90 5.12
CA ARG A 211 2.11 33.82 5.42
C ARG A 211 2.96 34.54 4.35
N PHE A 212 2.53 34.52 3.10
CA PHE A 212 3.13 35.29 2.01
C PHE A 212 2.58 36.74 1.90
N GLY A 213 1.91 37.25 2.94
CA GLY A 213 1.49 38.65 3.01
C GLY A 213 0.14 38.99 2.37
N VAL A 214 -0.56 38.02 1.77
CA VAL A 214 -1.87 38.25 1.13
C VAL A 214 -3.00 37.70 2.00
N ARG A 215 -3.78 38.60 2.61
CA ARG A 215 -4.91 38.24 3.47
C ARG A 215 -6.22 38.33 2.71
N VAL A 216 -6.79 37.17 2.37
CA VAL A 216 -8.13 37.06 1.78
C VAL A 216 -9.16 37.05 2.91
N THR A 217 -10.22 37.85 2.76
CA THR A 217 -11.38 37.78 3.66
C THR A 217 -12.48 36.93 3.03
N HIS A 218 -13.34 36.32 3.84
CA HIS A 218 -14.44 35.52 3.31
C HIS A 218 -15.73 35.64 4.14
N GLU A 219 -16.87 35.47 3.49
CA GLU A 219 -18.20 35.51 4.10
C GLU A 219 -18.82 34.11 4.03
N ASN A 220 -18.95 33.44 5.19
CA ASN A 220 -19.58 32.11 5.33
C ASN A 220 -19.13 31.05 4.32
N TRP A 221 -17.89 31.14 3.82
CA TRP A 221 -17.34 30.27 2.77
C TRP A 221 -18.06 30.35 1.41
N GLY A 222 -19.05 31.24 1.26
CA GLY A 222 -19.77 31.46 0.00
C GLY A 222 -19.16 32.56 -0.87
N ARG A 223 -18.34 33.42 -0.26
CA ARG A 223 -17.71 34.55 -0.95
C ARG A 223 -16.30 34.80 -0.40
N PHE A 224 -15.32 35.00 -1.27
CA PHE A 224 -13.93 35.30 -0.92
C PHE A 224 -13.50 36.60 -1.59
N ILE A 225 -12.88 37.51 -0.85
CA ILE A 225 -12.49 38.84 -1.31
C ILE A 225 -10.96 38.91 -1.29
N VAL A 226 -10.37 38.93 -2.47
CA VAL A 226 -8.94 39.12 -2.69
C VAL A 226 -8.67 40.62 -2.76
N PRO A 227 -7.84 41.19 -1.87
CA PRO A 227 -7.63 42.63 -1.81
C PRO A 227 -6.89 43.17 -3.03
N GLY A 228 -7.27 44.38 -3.48
CA GLY A 228 -6.54 45.11 -4.51
C GLY A 228 -5.15 45.54 -4.07
N GLY A 229 -4.22 45.66 -5.02
CA GLY A 229 -2.81 46.00 -4.75
C GLY A 229 -2.03 44.94 -3.97
N ALA A 230 -2.62 43.78 -3.69
CA ALA A 230 -1.97 42.68 -2.98
C ALA A 230 -0.77 42.14 -3.75
N ARG A 231 0.29 41.84 -3.02
CA ARG A 231 1.50 41.23 -3.55
C ARG A 231 1.99 40.17 -2.58
N TYR A 232 2.50 39.07 -3.12
CA TYR A 232 3.18 38.08 -2.30
C TYR A 232 4.56 38.59 -1.93
N VAL A 233 4.92 38.45 -0.66
CA VAL A 233 6.24 38.77 -0.12
C VAL A 233 6.78 37.52 0.57
N SER A 234 8.05 37.21 0.37
CA SER A 234 8.68 36.06 1.01
C SER A 234 8.58 36.16 2.54
N PRO A 235 8.19 35.07 3.24
CA PRO A 235 8.25 34.99 4.69
C PRO A 235 9.68 34.76 5.22
N GLY A 236 10.70 34.70 4.35
CA GLY A 236 12.04 34.24 4.69
C GLY A 236 12.09 32.72 4.68
N THR A 237 11.70 32.07 5.78
CA THR A 237 11.74 30.61 5.92
C THR A 237 10.34 30.03 6.16
N LEU A 238 10.04 28.90 5.51
CA LEU A 238 8.79 28.17 5.70
C LEU A 238 9.05 26.66 5.77
N PHE A 239 8.49 26.01 6.79
CA PHE A 239 8.54 24.55 6.96
C PHE A 239 7.28 23.91 6.40
N VAL A 240 7.46 22.87 5.59
CA VAL A 240 6.36 22.06 5.07
C VAL A 240 6.01 21.00 6.12
N GLU A 241 4.77 21.03 6.62
CA GLU A 241 4.27 20.02 7.55
C GLU A 241 4.21 18.63 6.91
N GLY A 242 4.31 17.59 7.72
CA GLY A 242 4.09 16.21 7.31
C GLY A 242 2.68 15.98 6.78
N ASP A 243 2.51 15.04 5.84
CA ASP A 243 1.23 14.87 5.14
C ASP A 243 0.13 14.24 6.02
N ALA A 244 -0.87 15.05 6.41
CA ALA A 244 -1.96 14.61 7.30
C ALA A 244 -2.84 13.51 6.67
N SER A 245 -3.03 13.51 5.34
CA SER A 245 -3.69 12.39 4.64
C SER A 245 -2.91 11.09 4.85
N SER A 246 -1.59 11.12 4.71
CA SER A 246 -0.71 9.95 4.87
C SER A 246 -0.62 9.47 6.31
N ALA A 247 -0.77 10.38 7.27
CA ALA A 247 -0.89 10.03 8.69
C ALA A 247 -2.00 9.01 8.95
N SER A 248 -3.12 9.11 8.21
CA SER A 248 -4.31 8.28 8.42
C SER A 248 -4.00 6.79 8.35
N TYR A 249 -3.13 6.34 7.44
CA TYR A 249 -2.81 4.92 7.26
C TYR A 249 -2.14 4.35 8.53
N PHE A 250 -1.19 5.08 9.10
CA PHE A 250 -0.44 4.64 10.28
C PHE A 250 -1.27 4.76 11.57
N LEU A 251 -2.11 5.79 11.67
CA LEU A 251 -3.06 5.91 12.77
C LEU A 251 -4.10 4.77 12.74
N ALA A 252 -4.60 4.42 11.55
CA ALA A 252 -5.46 3.24 11.38
C ALA A 252 -4.71 1.94 11.69
N ALA A 253 -3.44 1.83 11.30
CA ALA A 253 -2.62 0.67 11.64
C ALA A 253 -2.53 0.48 13.17
N GLY A 254 -2.27 1.54 13.94
CA GLY A 254 -2.26 1.47 15.41
C GLY A 254 -3.65 1.17 16.01
N ALA A 255 -4.73 1.68 15.41
CA ALA A 255 -6.09 1.41 15.85
C ALA A 255 -6.56 -0.04 15.58
N ILE A 256 -6.05 -0.66 14.50
CA ILE A 256 -6.40 -2.02 14.09
C ILE A 256 -5.45 -3.04 14.74
N GLY A 257 -4.15 -2.78 14.68
CA GLY A 257 -3.07 -3.70 15.05
C GLY A 257 -2.64 -3.64 16.52
N GLY A 258 -3.46 -3.15 17.44
CA GLY A 258 -3.13 -3.07 18.87
C GLY A 258 -2.53 -1.72 19.29
N GLY A 259 -1.50 -1.25 18.58
CA GLY A 259 -0.78 -0.01 18.91
C GLY A 259 0.16 -0.12 20.12
N PRO A 260 0.86 0.96 20.50
CA PRO A 260 0.73 2.30 19.93
C PRO A 260 1.55 2.49 18.65
N VAL A 261 0.95 3.15 17.66
CA VAL A 261 1.67 3.71 16.49
C VAL A 261 1.66 5.23 16.59
N ARG A 262 2.85 5.82 16.70
CA ARG A 262 3.07 7.27 16.71
C ARG A 262 3.48 7.77 15.34
N VAL A 263 2.85 8.86 14.91
CA VAL A 263 3.09 9.54 13.65
C VAL A 263 3.64 10.93 13.94
N GLU A 264 4.85 11.22 13.49
CA GLU A 264 5.54 12.51 13.65
C GLU A 264 5.47 13.36 12.39
N GLY A 265 5.51 14.69 12.57
CA GLY A 265 5.46 15.68 11.49
C GLY A 265 4.09 16.32 11.30
N VAL A 266 3.09 15.88 12.06
CA VAL A 266 1.74 16.43 12.10
C VAL A 266 1.18 16.29 13.51
N GLY A 267 0.42 17.28 14.00
CA GLY A 267 -0.11 17.29 15.35
C GLY A 267 -1.22 18.33 15.54
N SER A 268 -1.46 18.71 16.79
CA SER A 268 -2.54 19.63 17.18
C SER A 268 -2.44 21.02 16.55
N SER A 269 -1.25 21.43 16.13
CA SER A 269 -0.98 22.75 15.54
C SER A 269 -1.05 22.77 14.00
N SER A 270 -1.33 21.63 13.37
CA SER A 270 -1.36 21.52 11.90
C SER A 270 -2.48 22.36 11.28
N ILE A 271 -2.17 22.99 10.15
CA ILE A 271 -3.18 23.70 9.33
C ILE A 271 -4.01 22.75 8.46
N GLN A 272 -3.65 21.47 8.40
CA GLN A 272 -4.29 20.48 7.55
C GLN A 272 -5.52 19.90 8.24
N GLY A 273 -6.70 19.99 7.61
CA GLY A 273 -7.93 19.45 8.21
C GLY A 273 -7.97 17.93 8.34
N ASP A 274 -7.14 17.21 7.59
CA ASP A 274 -7.07 15.75 7.65
C ASP A 274 -6.58 15.23 9.01
N VAL A 275 -6.03 16.07 9.89
CA VAL A 275 -5.78 15.71 11.30
C VAL A 275 -7.05 15.28 12.03
N ARG A 276 -8.23 15.73 11.57
CA ARG A 276 -9.54 15.30 12.09
C ARG A 276 -9.86 13.84 11.81
N PHE A 277 -9.06 13.15 11.00
CA PHE A 277 -9.10 11.69 10.92
C PHE A 277 -8.89 11.04 12.30
N ALA A 278 -8.05 11.65 13.15
CA ALA A 278 -7.85 11.18 14.52
C ALA A 278 -9.15 11.28 15.35
N GLU A 279 -9.91 12.37 15.20
CA GLU A 279 -11.24 12.52 15.82
C GLU A 279 -12.23 11.46 15.33
N ALA A 280 -12.20 11.15 14.02
CA ALA A 280 -13.05 10.09 13.45
C ALA A 280 -12.68 8.70 14.00
N LEU A 281 -11.37 8.40 14.15
CA LEU A 281 -10.91 7.16 14.79
C LEU A 281 -11.33 7.08 16.27
N GLU A 282 -11.22 8.18 17.02
CA GLU A 282 -11.66 8.24 18.40
C GLU A 282 -13.18 8.00 18.53
N GLN A 283 -13.98 8.59 17.63
CA GLN A 283 -15.43 8.36 17.57
C GLN A 283 -15.79 6.88 17.37
N ILE A 284 -14.97 6.11 16.64
CA ILE A 284 -15.17 4.67 16.44
C ILE A 284 -14.44 3.80 17.47
N GLY A 285 -13.91 4.41 18.53
CA GLY A 285 -13.42 3.73 19.73
C GLY A 285 -11.89 3.60 19.84
N ALA A 286 -11.13 4.06 18.86
CA ALA A 286 -9.66 4.06 18.96
C ALA A 286 -9.20 4.99 20.10
N ARG A 287 -8.07 4.66 20.71
CA ARG A 287 -7.45 5.54 21.71
C ARG A 287 -6.45 6.45 21.01
N ILE A 288 -6.67 7.75 21.11
CA ILE A 288 -5.84 8.77 20.46
C ILE A 288 -5.14 9.61 21.51
N SER A 289 -3.85 9.89 21.29
CA SER A 289 -3.14 10.97 21.97
C SER A 289 -2.44 11.85 20.94
N MET A 290 -2.29 13.14 21.24
CA MET A 290 -1.77 14.11 20.29
C MET A 290 -0.95 15.18 21.00
N GLY A 291 0.20 15.53 20.42
CA GLY A 291 1.00 16.68 20.79
C GLY A 291 1.12 17.68 19.62
N ASP A 292 1.98 18.68 19.77
CA ASP A 292 2.09 19.78 18.78
C ASP A 292 2.51 19.31 17.38
N ASN A 293 3.34 18.26 17.31
CA ASN A 293 3.93 17.73 16.07
C ASN A 293 3.88 16.20 15.98
N TRP A 294 3.01 15.55 16.74
CA TRP A 294 2.79 14.10 16.63
C TRP A 294 1.35 13.72 16.99
N ILE A 295 0.87 12.61 16.42
CA ILE A 295 -0.40 11.95 16.75
C ILE A 295 -0.12 10.47 16.97
N GLU A 296 -0.71 9.85 17.98
CA GLU A 296 -0.55 8.44 18.31
C GLU A 296 -1.90 7.75 18.42
N ALA A 297 -2.01 6.55 17.85
CA ALA A 297 -3.22 5.75 17.87
C ALA A 297 -2.95 4.35 18.44
N SER A 298 -3.91 3.84 19.20
CA SER A 298 -3.93 2.48 19.73
C SER A 298 -5.33 1.87 19.60
N ALA A 299 -5.40 0.54 19.63
CA ALA A 299 -6.64 -0.18 19.51
C ALA A 299 -7.63 0.16 20.65
N PRO A 300 -8.94 0.05 20.38
CA PRO A 300 -9.98 0.16 21.39
C PRO A 300 -9.79 -0.85 22.54
N ALA A 301 -10.19 -0.48 23.76
CA ALA A 301 -10.20 -1.43 24.88
C ALA A 301 -11.17 -2.61 24.65
N SER A 302 -12.18 -2.43 23.79
CA SER A 302 -13.12 -3.48 23.36
C SER A 302 -12.50 -4.52 22.43
N GLY A 303 -11.31 -4.26 21.87
CA GLY A 303 -10.63 -5.15 20.92
C GLY A 303 -11.12 -5.05 19.47
N CYS A 304 -12.13 -4.23 19.18
CA CYS A 304 -12.63 -3.99 17.81
C CYS A 304 -13.14 -2.54 17.68
N LEU A 305 -13.11 -2.02 16.44
CA LEU A 305 -13.68 -0.71 16.10
C LEU A 305 -15.21 -0.79 16.13
N ARG A 306 -15.87 0.31 16.47
CA ARG A 306 -17.34 0.39 16.45
C ARG A 306 -17.86 0.70 15.04
N ALA A 307 -18.95 0.06 14.65
CA ALA A 307 -19.71 0.39 13.46
C ALA A 307 -20.11 1.87 13.46
N PHE A 308 -20.12 2.51 12.29
CA PHE A 308 -20.30 3.96 12.19
C PHE A 308 -21.09 4.41 10.96
N ASP A 309 -21.69 5.59 11.04
CA ASP A 309 -22.31 6.29 9.91
C ASP A 309 -21.87 7.77 9.90
N LEU A 310 -20.78 8.06 9.19
CA LEU A 310 -20.09 9.34 9.27
C LEU A 310 -20.23 10.17 7.98
N ASP A 311 -20.41 11.48 8.15
CA ASP A 311 -20.18 12.48 7.11
C ASP A 311 -18.68 12.76 7.02
N LEU A 312 -18.11 12.58 5.83
CA LEU A 312 -16.66 12.66 5.62
C LEU A 312 -16.28 13.75 4.60
N ASN A 313 -17.16 14.73 4.37
CA ASN A 313 -16.90 15.85 3.45
C ASN A 313 -15.65 16.67 3.83
N HIS A 314 -15.34 16.73 5.13
CA HIS A 314 -14.23 17.52 5.66
C HIS A 314 -12.87 16.81 5.56
N ILE A 315 -12.85 15.48 5.45
CA ILE A 315 -11.61 14.68 5.35
C ILE A 315 -11.70 13.69 4.19
N PRO A 316 -12.13 14.11 2.99
CA PRO A 316 -12.52 13.18 1.93
C PRO A 316 -11.35 12.28 1.52
N ASP A 317 -10.14 12.80 1.61
CA ASP A 317 -8.93 12.11 1.21
C ASP A 317 -8.53 11.06 2.27
N ALA A 318 -8.50 11.40 3.57
CA ALA A 318 -8.25 10.45 4.66
C ALA A 318 -9.40 9.45 4.89
N ALA A 319 -10.61 9.77 4.43
CA ALA A 319 -11.79 8.91 4.56
C ALA A 319 -11.67 7.56 3.83
N MET A 320 -10.81 7.44 2.81
CA MET A 320 -10.53 6.15 2.17
C MET A 320 -9.98 5.12 3.17
N THR A 321 -9.19 5.59 4.13
CA THR A 321 -8.64 4.75 5.20
C THR A 321 -9.73 4.21 6.11
N LEU A 322 -10.79 4.99 6.39
CA LEU A 322 -11.95 4.51 7.14
C LEU A 322 -12.72 3.40 6.41
N ALA A 323 -12.74 3.41 5.06
CA ALA A 323 -13.41 2.37 4.29
C ALA A 323 -12.73 1.00 4.48
N VAL A 324 -11.41 0.96 4.63
CA VAL A 324 -10.67 -0.27 4.97
C VAL A 324 -10.74 -0.56 6.47
N ALA A 325 -10.70 0.45 7.34
CA ALA A 325 -10.89 0.26 8.78
C ALA A 325 -12.26 -0.36 9.11
N ALA A 326 -13.29 -0.13 8.29
CA ALA A 326 -14.61 -0.76 8.42
C ALA A 326 -14.57 -2.29 8.34
N LEU A 327 -13.54 -2.91 7.74
CA LEU A 327 -13.35 -4.36 7.75
C LEU A 327 -13.10 -4.93 9.16
N PHE A 328 -12.74 -4.07 10.11
CA PHE A 328 -12.38 -4.39 11.49
C PHE A 328 -13.40 -3.86 12.51
N ALA A 329 -14.57 -3.44 12.02
CA ALA A 329 -15.65 -2.95 12.85
C ALA A 329 -16.57 -4.08 13.33
N ASP A 330 -17.31 -3.85 14.41
CA ASP A 330 -18.31 -4.77 14.96
C ASP A 330 -19.66 -4.80 14.20
N GLY A 331 -19.73 -4.18 13.02
CA GLY A 331 -20.94 -4.16 12.19
C GLY A 331 -20.79 -3.33 10.90
N PRO A 332 -21.89 -3.14 10.15
CA PRO A 332 -21.88 -2.39 8.90
C PRO A 332 -21.55 -0.90 9.12
N CYS A 333 -20.64 -0.37 8.31
CA CYS A 333 -20.23 1.04 8.36
C CYS A 333 -20.68 1.79 7.11
N ARG A 334 -21.05 3.06 7.26
CA ARG A 334 -21.44 3.95 6.16
C ARG A 334 -20.58 5.21 6.15
N LEU A 335 -20.04 5.53 4.98
CA LEU A 335 -19.30 6.75 4.69
C LEU A 335 -20.16 7.60 3.74
N ARG A 336 -20.55 8.81 4.16
CA ARG A 336 -21.44 9.73 3.40
C ARG A 336 -20.71 10.99 2.92
N ASN A 337 -21.33 11.68 1.96
CA ASN A 337 -20.90 12.97 1.43
C ASN A 337 -19.50 12.95 0.80
N ILE A 338 -19.19 11.85 0.11
CA ILE A 338 -17.91 11.59 -0.56
C ILE A 338 -18.01 11.63 -2.10
N ALA A 339 -19.04 12.27 -2.67
CA ALA A 339 -19.23 12.38 -4.14
C ALA A 339 -17.97 12.79 -4.91
N SER A 340 -17.13 13.64 -4.30
CA SER A 340 -15.88 14.11 -4.90
C SER A 340 -14.90 13.00 -5.27
N TRP A 341 -15.01 11.81 -4.66
CA TRP A 341 -14.20 10.62 -4.94
C TRP A 341 -14.31 10.12 -6.38
N ARG A 342 -15.43 10.37 -7.05
CA ARG A 342 -15.67 9.91 -8.42
C ARG A 342 -14.81 10.62 -9.46
N VAL A 343 -14.35 11.84 -9.16
CA VAL A 343 -13.69 12.75 -10.11
C VAL A 343 -12.24 13.07 -9.73
N LYS A 344 -11.59 12.20 -8.92
CA LYS A 344 -10.20 12.40 -8.45
C LYS A 344 -9.19 11.82 -9.45
N GLU A 345 -8.32 10.93 -8.98
CA GLU A 345 -7.33 10.23 -9.81
C GLU A 345 -7.96 9.01 -10.47
N THR A 346 -8.84 8.31 -9.75
CA THR A 346 -9.77 7.27 -10.24
C THR A 346 -11.19 7.56 -9.73
N ASP A 347 -12.20 6.79 -10.17
CA ASP A 347 -13.46 6.73 -9.43
C ASP A 347 -13.22 5.90 -8.17
N ARG A 348 -12.85 6.59 -7.08
CA ARG A 348 -12.42 5.95 -5.83
C ARG A 348 -13.56 5.20 -5.13
N ILE A 349 -14.83 5.57 -5.36
CA ILE A 349 -15.97 4.82 -4.80
C ILE A 349 -16.02 3.45 -5.47
N ALA A 350 -16.07 3.44 -6.81
CA ALA A 350 -16.11 2.20 -7.59
C ALA A 350 -14.89 1.31 -7.32
N ALA A 351 -13.69 1.90 -7.35
CA ALA A 351 -12.45 1.19 -7.08
C ALA A 351 -12.45 0.57 -5.67
N MET A 352 -12.77 1.35 -4.63
CA MET A 352 -12.84 0.85 -3.25
C MET A 352 -13.86 -0.29 -3.12
N ALA A 353 -15.03 -0.17 -3.74
CA ALA A 353 -16.05 -1.21 -3.67
C ALA A 353 -15.64 -2.51 -4.38
N ILE A 354 -14.95 -2.43 -5.52
CA ILE A 354 -14.41 -3.62 -6.22
C ILE A 354 -13.38 -4.31 -5.33
N GLU A 355 -12.40 -3.56 -4.82
CA GLU A 355 -11.27 -4.12 -4.07
C GLU A 355 -11.68 -4.64 -2.68
N LEU A 356 -12.63 -3.98 -1.99
CA LEU A 356 -13.18 -4.46 -0.71
C LEU A 356 -13.95 -5.78 -0.87
N ARG A 357 -14.68 -5.96 -1.97
CA ARG A 357 -15.37 -7.24 -2.25
C ARG A 357 -14.38 -8.39 -2.47
N LYS A 358 -13.20 -8.13 -3.06
CA LYS A 358 -12.16 -9.16 -3.25
C LYS A 358 -11.66 -9.74 -1.93
N VAL A 359 -11.64 -8.94 -0.85
CA VAL A 359 -11.24 -9.39 0.49
C VAL A 359 -12.41 -9.98 1.30
N GLY A 360 -13.58 -10.12 0.68
CA GLY A 360 -14.75 -10.82 1.23
C GLY A 360 -15.86 -9.93 1.78
N ALA A 361 -15.69 -8.60 1.82
CA ALA A 361 -16.71 -7.71 2.36
C ALA A 361 -17.95 -7.63 1.46
N ASP A 362 -19.12 -7.45 2.09
CA ASP A 362 -20.32 -7.01 1.37
C ASP A 362 -20.31 -5.48 1.27
N VAL A 363 -20.54 -4.96 0.06
CA VAL A 363 -20.37 -3.53 -0.23
C VAL A 363 -21.50 -3.01 -1.08
N GLU A 364 -22.17 -1.98 -0.58
CA GLU A 364 -23.15 -1.16 -1.29
C GLU A 364 -22.53 0.21 -1.59
N GLU A 365 -22.65 0.69 -2.83
CA GLU A 365 -22.17 2.02 -3.23
C GLU A 365 -23.28 2.83 -3.89
N GLY A 366 -23.33 4.12 -3.59
CA GLY A 366 -24.24 5.07 -4.21
C GLY A 366 -23.49 6.27 -4.76
N ALA A 367 -24.20 7.30 -5.21
CA ALA A 367 -23.60 8.46 -5.88
C ALA A 367 -22.52 9.16 -5.02
N ASP A 368 -22.73 9.23 -3.70
CA ASP A 368 -21.95 9.99 -2.74
C ASP A 368 -21.66 9.24 -1.43
N TYR A 369 -21.87 7.91 -1.41
CA TYR A 369 -21.63 7.08 -0.24
C TYR A 369 -21.11 5.68 -0.61
N ILE A 370 -20.46 5.06 0.36
CA ILE A 370 -20.15 3.62 0.37
C ILE A 370 -20.52 3.05 1.73
N ARG A 371 -21.12 1.85 1.73
CA ARG A 371 -21.45 1.08 2.92
C ARG A 371 -20.71 -0.25 2.87
N VAL A 372 -19.96 -0.55 3.91
CA VAL A 372 -19.08 -1.71 4.01
C VAL A 372 -19.54 -2.57 5.18
N THR A 373 -19.87 -3.82 4.91
CA THR A 373 -20.17 -4.82 5.94
C THR A 373 -18.97 -5.77 6.03
N PRO A 374 -18.30 -5.84 7.20
CA PRO A 374 -17.13 -6.70 7.36
C PRO A 374 -17.49 -8.19 7.19
N PRO A 375 -16.63 -9.00 6.55
CA PRO A 375 -16.84 -10.44 6.49
C PRO A 375 -16.52 -11.12 7.83
N ALA A 376 -17.01 -12.35 8.01
CA ALA A 376 -16.58 -13.18 9.15
C ALA A 376 -15.08 -13.53 9.09
N THR A 377 -14.50 -13.63 7.89
CA THR A 377 -13.07 -13.89 7.67
C THR A 377 -12.62 -13.23 6.39
N LEU A 378 -11.55 -12.45 6.46
CA LEU A 378 -10.94 -11.80 5.29
C LEU A 378 -10.32 -12.85 4.34
N GLN A 379 -10.38 -12.55 3.05
CA GLN A 379 -9.86 -13.42 1.99
C GLN A 379 -8.58 -12.85 1.37
N PRO A 380 -7.57 -13.68 1.06
CA PRO A 380 -6.40 -13.25 0.32
C PRO A 380 -6.79 -12.71 -1.06
N ALA A 381 -6.31 -11.52 -1.39
CA ALA A 381 -6.67 -10.84 -2.63
C ALA A 381 -5.46 -10.16 -3.29
N ALA A 382 -5.56 -10.02 -4.62
CA ALA A 382 -4.74 -9.10 -5.39
C ALA A 382 -5.52 -7.82 -5.64
N ILE A 383 -4.95 -6.71 -5.17
CA ILE A 383 -5.55 -5.39 -5.15
C ILE A 383 -5.00 -4.57 -6.31
N ASP A 384 -5.90 -4.12 -7.16
CA ASP A 384 -5.57 -3.19 -8.24
C ASP A 384 -5.60 -1.76 -7.70
N THR A 385 -4.57 -0.98 -8.04
CA THR A 385 -4.38 0.36 -7.48
C THR A 385 -4.95 1.47 -8.36
N TYR A 386 -5.24 1.17 -9.64
CA TYR A 386 -5.77 2.14 -10.61
C TYR A 386 -4.88 3.38 -10.80
N ASP A 387 -3.56 3.22 -10.61
CA ASP A 387 -2.60 4.34 -10.52
C ASP A 387 -2.97 5.35 -9.41
N ASP A 388 -3.77 4.96 -8.42
CA ASP A 388 -4.11 5.77 -7.25
C ASP A 388 -3.36 5.25 -6.02
N HIS A 389 -2.35 6.02 -5.61
CA HIS A 389 -1.53 5.77 -4.44
C HIS A 389 -2.32 5.47 -3.16
N ARG A 390 -3.51 6.05 -3.01
CA ARG A 390 -4.34 5.84 -1.81
C ARG A 390 -4.92 4.44 -1.77
N MET A 391 -5.22 3.83 -2.92
CA MET A 391 -5.67 2.43 -2.99
C MET A 391 -4.58 1.51 -2.44
N ALA A 392 -3.33 1.70 -2.88
CA ALA A 392 -2.19 0.91 -2.42
C ALA A 392 -1.99 1.02 -0.89
N MET A 393 -2.02 2.25 -0.35
CA MET A 393 -1.77 2.50 1.06
C MET A 393 -2.96 2.14 1.97
N CYS A 394 -4.20 2.30 1.51
CA CYS A 394 -5.36 1.85 2.29
C CYS A 394 -5.38 0.32 2.42
N PHE A 395 -5.19 -0.39 1.30
CA PHE A 395 -5.30 -1.85 1.28
C PHE A 395 -4.10 -2.57 1.90
N SER A 396 -3.00 -1.88 2.20
CA SER A 396 -1.94 -2.46 3.03
C SER A 396 -2.46 -2.86 4.42
N LEU A 397 -3.45 -2.13 4.96
CA LEU A 397 -4.03 -2.36 6.28
C LEU A 397 -4.80 -3.67 6.38
N VAL A 398 -5.27 -4.23 5.27
CA VAL A 398 -5.92 -5.55 5.25
C VAL A 398 -4.96 -6.63 5.79
N SER A 399 -3.65 -6.44 5.67
CA SER A 399 -2.65 -7.36 6.23
C SER A 399 -2.75 -7.54 7.75
N LEU A 400 -3.24 -6.52 8.46
CA LEU A 400 -3.46 -6.55 9.92
C LEU A 400 -4.64 -7.46 10.33
N GLY A 401 -5.44 -7.92 9.37
CA GLY A 401 -6.51 -8.88 9.60
C GLY A 401 -6.09 -10.34 9.50
N GLY A 402 -4.79 -10.63 9.68
CA GLY A 402 -4.26 -11.99 9.59
C GLY A 402 -4.35 -12.59 8.18
N CYS A 403 -4.45 -11.74 7.16
CA CYS A 403 -4.62 -12.15 5.76
C CYS A 403 -3.49 -11.59 4.89
N ARG A 404 -2.98 -12.36 3.92
CA ARG A 404 -1.99 -11.83 2.97
C ARG A 404 -2.67 -11.01 1.89
N VAL A 405 -1.96 -10.01 1.37
CA VAL A 405 -2.49 -9.10 0.35
C VAL A 405 -1.44 -8.87 -0.71
N ARG A 406 -1.81 -8.96 -1.99
CA ARG A 406 -0.96 -8.53 -3.09
C ARG A 406 -1.38 -7.12 -3.52
N ILE A 407 -0.45 -6.18 -3.51
CA ILE A 407 -0.65 -4.84 -4.09
C ILE A 407 -0.05 -4.83 -5.50
N ASN A 408 -0.90 -4.66 -6.52
CA ASN A 408 -0.46 -4.50 -7.90
C ASN A 408 0.02 -3.06 -8.12
N ASP A 409 1.10 -2.89 -8.87
CA ASP A 409 1.72 -1.57 -9.12
C ASP A 409 1.98 -0.74 -7.84
N PRO A 410 2.76 -1.27 -6.88
CA PRO A 410 2.99 -0.61 -5.59
C PRO A 410 3.72 0.73 -5.73
N LYS A 411 4.41 0.99 -6.85
CA LYS A 411 5.16 2.23 -7.08
C LYS A 411 4.28 3.46 -7.30
N CYS A 412 2.98 3.30 -7.48
CA CYS A 412 2.06 4.45 -7.55
C CYS A 412 2.15 5.33 -6.29
N VAL A 413 2.60 4.80 -5.14
CA VAL A 413 2.84 5.57 -3.90
C VAL A 413 3.88 6.68 -4.05
N ASN A 414 4.77 6.62 -5.04
CA ASN A 414 5.80 7.65 -5.31
C ASN A 414 5.22 9.05 -5.54
N LYS A 415 3.94 9.14 -5.89
CA LYS A 415 3.21 10.40 -6.00
C LYS A 415 3.12 11.18 -4.69
N THR A 416 3.19 10.52 -3.53
CA THR A 416 3.03 11.20 -2.23
C THR A 416 3.90 10.67 -1.11
N PHE A 417 4.31 9.40 -1.15
CA PHE A 417 5.10 8.76 -0.11
C PHE A 417 5.93 7.60 -0.71
N PRO A 418 7.05 7.91 -1.39
CA PRO A 418 7.87 6.89 -2.06
C PRO A 418 8.30 5.71 -1.18
N ASP A 419 8.67 5.99 0.07
CA ASP A 419 9.13 4.97 1.03
C ASP A 419 8.00 4.36 1.87
N TYR A 420 6.74 4.50 1.45
CA TYR A 420 5.57 4.10 2.24
C TYR A 420 5.66 2.65 2.75
N PHE A 421 5.95 1.68 1.87
CA PHE A 421 5.97 0.27 2.27
C PHE A 421 7.13 -0.07 3.21
N ALA A 422 8.26 0.65 3.10
CA ALA A 422 9.35 0.52 4.05
C ALA A 422 8.95 1.08 5.42
N ALA A 423 8.32 2.26 5.44
CA ALA A 423 7.78 2.86 6.67
C ALA A 423 6.69 1.99 7.32
N PHE A 424 5.77 1.43 6.51
CA PHE A 424 4.74 0.50 6.97
C PHE A 424 5.37 -0.77 7.58
N SER A 425 6.33 -1.38 6.88
CA SER A 425 7.08 -2.53 7.40
C SER A 425 7.83 -2.23 8.70
N GLY A 426 8.24 -0.98 8.93
CA GLY A 426 8.94 -0.54 10.14
C GLY A 426 8.05 -0.43 11.39
N VAL A 427 6.73 -0.44 11.22
CA VAL A 427 5.77 -0.33 12.33
C VAL A 427 4.83 -1.53 12.45
N VAL A 428 5.05 -2.60 11.68
CA VAL A 428 4.24 -3.81 11.73
C VAL A 428 5.08 -5.06 11.98
N THR A 429 4.53 -5.99 12.75
CA THR A 429 5.17 -7.29 13.03
C THR A 429 4.49 -8.37 12.18
N PRO A 430 5.13 -8.87 11.11
CA PRO A 430 4.54 -9.92 10.29
C PRO A 430 4.51 -11.25 11.06
N VAL A 431 3.54 -12.11 10.76
CA VAL A 431 3.47 -13.47 11.33
C VAL A 431 4.82 -14.19 11.09
N PRO A 432 5.52 -14.70 12.10
CA PRO A 432 6.85 -15.27 11.92
C PRO A 432 6.81 -16.62 11.19
N VAL A 433 7.85 -16.92 10.42
CA VAL A 433 8.03 -18.18 9.70
C VAL A 433 9.40 -18.79 9.99
N VAL A 434 9.39 -20.07 10.37
CA VAL A 434 10.55 -20.97 10.37
C VAL A 434 10.45 -21.84 9.12
N ALA A 435 11.35 -21.63 8.17
CA ALA A 435 11.47 -22.47 6.98
C ALA A 435 12.53 -23.55 7.17
N ILE A 436 12.15 -24.82 7.06
CA ILE A 436 13.05 -25.98 7.15
C ILE A 436 13.10 -26.68 5.79
N ASP A 437 14.16 -26.40 5.04
CA ASP A 437 14.41 -27.03 3.75
C ASP A 437 15.38 -28.20 3.88
N GLY A 438 15.21 -29.23 3.07
CA GLY A 438 16.15 -30.34 3.06
C GLY A 438 15.74 -31.52 2.18
N PRO A 439 16.67 -32.48 1.97
CA PRO A 439 16.38 -33.66 1.18
C PRO A 439 15.31 -34.55 1.82
N SER A 440 14.85 -35.55 1.07
CA SER A 440 13.92 -36.55 1.62
C SER A 440 14.61 -37.38 2.69
N ALA A 441 13.82 -37.83 3.69
CA ALA A 441 14.28 -38.66 4.80
C ALA A 441 15.37 -38.04 5.71
N SER A 442 15.63 -36.74 5.63
CA SER A 442 16.57 -36.05 6.54
C SER A 442 16.06 -35.90 7.97
N GLY A 443 14.76 -36.05 8.21
CA GLY A 443 14.12 -35.85 9.52
C GLY A 443 13.33 -34.55 9.65
N LYS A 444 13.35 -33.69 8.62
CA LYS A 444 12.66 -32.39 8.61
C LYS A 444 11.18 -32.44 8.96
N GLY A 445 10.42 -33.44 8.49
CA GLY A 445 9.00 -33.55 8.84
C GLY A 445 8.78 -33.79 10.34
N THR A 446 9.62 -34.60 10.97
CA THR A 446 9.54 -34.86 12.42
C THR A 446 10.02 -33.64 13.22
N VAL A 447 11.13 -33.02 12.82
CA VAL A 447 11.67 -31.83 13.48
C VAL A 447 10.70 -30.66 13.36
N GLY A 448 10.19 -30.38 12.15
CA GLY A 448 9.24 -29.31 11.89
C GLY A 448 7.95 -29.44 12.70
N ALA A 449 7.36 -30.64 12.75
CA ALA A 449 6.17 -30.88 13.56
C ALA A 449 6.40 -30.65 15.06
N ARG A 450 7.53 -31.14 15.61
CA ARG A 450 7.86 -30.97 17.03
C ARG A 450 8.23 -29.53 17.39
N VAL A 451 8.90 -28.82 16.49
CA VAL A 451 9.19 -27.37 16.67
C VAL A 451 7.89 -26.59 16.67
N ALA A 452 6.96 -26.88 15.74
CA ALA A 452 5.66 -26.23 15.70
C ALA A 452 4.86 -26.48 16.98
N GLU A 453 4.82 -27.73 17.45
CA GLU A 453 4.17 -28.12 18.70
C GLU A 453 4.78 -27.39 19.91
N ALA A 454 6.11 -27.37 20.02
CA ALA A 454 6.82 -26.70 21.10
C ALA A 454 6.59 -25.18 21.13
N LEU A 455 6.41 -24.55 19.97
CA LEU A 455 6.13 -23.11 19.85
C LEU A 455 4.63 -22.77 19.93
N GLY A 456 3.73 -23.75 19.81
CA GLY A 456 2.31 -23.50 19.61
C GLY A 456 1.99 -22.85 18.25
N TRP A 457 2.84 -23.09 17.25
CA TRP A 457 2.73 -22.51 15.90
C TRP A 457 2.05 -23.49 14.93
N HIS A 458 1.59 -22.95 13.80
CA HIS A 458 1.05 -23.78 12.71
C HIS A 458 2.17 -24.58 12.04
N HIS A 459 1.84 -25.74 11.49
CA HIS A 459 2.78 -26.59 10.78
C HIS A 459 2.33 -26.83 9.33
N LEU A 460 3.23 -26.60 8.38
CA LEU A 460 3.05 -26.93 6.97
C LEU A 460 4.06 -27.98 6.52
N ASP A 461 3.60 -29.21 6.27
CA ASP A 461 4.29 -30.19 5.42
C ASP A 461 3.90 -29.93 3.97
N SER A 462 4.74 -29.20 3.25
CA SER A 462 4.51 -28.84 1.86
C SER A 462 4.41 -30.09 0.96
N GLY A 463 5.13 -31.15 1.30
CA GLY A 463 5.08 -32.43 0.59
C GLY A 463 3.70 -33.08 0.61
N THR A 464 2.90 -32.83 1.66
CA THR A 464 1.53 -33.36 1.76
C THR A 464 0.62 -32.81 0.66
N LEU A 465 0.74 -31.54 0.28
CA LEU A 465 -0.07 -30.96 -0.80
C LEU A 465 0.20 -31.63 -2.15
N TYR A 466 1.47 -31.95 -2.45
CA TYR A 466 1.84 -32.69 -3.66
C TYR A 466 1.35 -34.15 -3.62
N ARG A 467 1.41 -34.81 -2.45
CA ARG A 467 0.90 -36.18 -2.27
C ARG A 467 -0.61 -36.24 -2.42
N LEU A 468 -1.34 -35.27 -1.88
CA LEU A 468 -2.79 -35.14 -2.08
C LEU A 468 -3.16 -34.90 -3.55
N THR A 469 -2.41 -34.05 -4.25
CA THR A 469 -2.61 -33.83 -5.68
C THR A 469 -2.39 -35.10 -6.49
N ALA A 470 -1.31 -35.84 -6.19
CA ALA A 470 -1.02 -37.12 -6.84
C ALA A 470 -2.09 -38.18 -6.53
N LEU A 471 -2.53 -38.27 -5.27
CA LEU A 471 -3.60 -39.18 -4.86
C LEU A 471 -4.92 -38.86 -5.58
N ALA A 472 -5.31 -37.60 -5.61
CA ALA A 472 -6.51 -37.14 -6.30
C ALA A 472 -6.44 -37.44 -7.81
N ALA A 473 -5.26 -37.29 -8.41
CA ALA A 473 -5.05 -37.61 -9.83
C ALA A 473 -5.19 -39.11 -10.09
N MET A 474 -4.57 -39.96 -9.27
CA MET A 474 -4.68 -41.41 -9.37
C MET A 474 -6.12 -41.89 -9.23
N ARG A 475 -6.85 -41.37 -8.21
CA ARG A 475 -8.27 -41.71 -8.00
C ARG A 475 -9.18 -41.28 -9.16
N ARG A 476 -8.82 -40.22 -9.89
CA ARG A 476 -9.57 -39.71 -11.04
C ARG A 476 -9.06 -40.22 -12.39
N GLY A 477 -8.03 -41.06 -12.41
CA GLY A 477 -7.40 -41.56 -13.63
C GLY A 477 -6.70 -40.47 -14.46
N VAL A 478 -6.28 -39.36 -13.85
CA VAL A 478 -5.52 -38.29 -14.51
C VAL A 478 -4.06 -38.69 -14.62
N ASP A 479 -3.47 -38.56 -15.81
CA ASP A 479 -2.04 -38.83 -16.01
C ASP A 479 -1.17 -37.85 -15.20
N LEU A 480 -0.21 -38.39 -14.46
CA LEU A 480 0.75 -37.60 -13.68
C LEU A 480 1.74 -36.81 -14.56
N GLY A 481 1.71 -36.98 -15.88
CA GLY A 481 2.39 -36.13 -16.86
C GLY A 481 1.55 -34.97 -17.42
N ASP A 482 0.23 -34.97 -17.21
CA ASP A 482 -0.66 -33.93 -17.74
C ASP A 482 -0.65 -32.69 -16.83
N ALA A 483 0.27 -31.76 -17.13
CA ALA A 483 0.45 -30.56 -16.34
C ALA A 483 -0.81 -29.67 -16.27
N VAL A 484 -1.64 -29.65 -17.32
CA VAL A 484 -2.84 -28.80 -17.36
C VAL A 484 -3.91 -29.38 -16.46
N ALA A 485 -4.21 -30.66 -16.61
CA ALA A 485 -5.22 -31.33 -15.77
C ALA A 485 -4.79 -31.35 -14.29
N LEU A 486 -3.51 -31.59 -14.00
CA LEU A 486 -3.00 -31.57 -12.64
C LEU A 486 -3.03 -30.17 -12.00
N SER A 487 -2.74 -29.11 -12.76
CA SER A 487 -2.79 -27.73 -12.25
C SER A 487 -4.22 -27.35 -11.86
N ALA A 488 -5.20 -27.68 -12.72
CA ALA A 488 -6.62 -27.47 -12.41
C ALA A 488 -7.06 -28.29 -11.18
N LEU A 489 -6.60 -29.54 -11.06
CA LEU A 489 -6.87 -30.39 -9.91
C LEU A 489 -6.26 -29.83 -8.62
N ALA A 490 -5.03 -29.35 -8.68
CA ALA A 490 -4.32 -28.76 -7.54
C ALA A 490 -5.00 -27.47 -7.05
N ALA A 491 -5.43 -26.60 -7.96
CA ALA A 491 -6.15 -25.37 -7.64
C ALA A 491 -7.50 -25.66 -6.95
N ALA A 492 -8.22 -26.69 -7.40
CA ALA A 492 -9.52 -27.09 -6.85
C ALA A 492 -9.44 -28.17 -5.76
N LEU A 493 -8.24 -28.51 -5.28
CA LEU A 493 -8.03 -29.65 -4.40
C LEU A 493 -8.76 -29.42 -3.05
N PRO A 494 -9.71 -30.28 -2.65
CA PRO A 494 -10.48 -30.08 -1.42
C PRO A 494 -9.69 -30.58 -0.19
N ALA A 495 -8.50 -30.02 0.04
CA ALA A 495 -7.62 -30.41 1.13
C ALA A 495 -8.01 -29.68 2.43
N ARG A 496 -8.17 -30.42 3.53
CA ARG A 496 -8.33 -29.87 4.88
C ARG A 496 -7.38 -30.56 5.85
N PHE A 497 -6.92 -29.81 6.85
CA PHE A 497 -5.97 -30.29 7.86
C PHE A 497 -6.59 -30.06 9.23
N ASP A 498 -6.80 -31.13 9.99
CA ASP A 498 -7.55 -31.08 11.26
C ASP A 498 -6.89 -31.97 12.33
N GLY A 499 -6.25 -31.36 13.32
CA GLY A 499 -5.70 -32.07 14.49
C GLY A 499 -4.73 -33.20 14.13
N GLY A 500 -3.93 -33.03 13.07
CA GLY A 500 -2.99 -34.03 12.57
C GLY A 500 -3.56 -34.99 11.50
N ARG A 501 -4.87 -34.92 11.21
CA ARG A 501 -5.50 -35.62 10.09
C ARG A 501 -5.43 -34.80 8.81
N VAL A 502 -5.32 -35.49 7.68
CA VAL A 502 -5.34 -34.91 6.34
C VAL A 502 -6.57 -35.43 5.61
N LEU A 503 -7.48 -34.51 5.28
CA LEU A 503 -8.72 -34.84 4.59
C LEU A 503 -8.67 -34.44 3.11
N LEU A 504 -9.25 -35.29 2.26
CA LEU A 504 -9.52 -34.99 0.86
C LEU A 504 -11.04 -35.02 0.64
N GLY A 505 -11.66 -33.84 0.61
CA GLY A 505 -13.11 -33.72 0.82
C GLY A 505 -13.44 -34.03 2.27
N ASP A 506 -14.36 -34.96 2.50
CA ASP A 506 -14.75 -35.44 3.84
C ASP A 506 -14.01 -36.72 4.27
N GLU A 507 -13.16 -37.28 3.41
CA GLU A 507 -12.45 -38.54 3.68
C GLU A 507 -11.08 -38.30 4.34
N ASP A 508 -10.79 -39.05 5.40
CA ASP A 508 -9.44 -39.09 6.00
C ASP A 508 -8.51 -39.96 5.15
N VAL A 509 -7.52 -39.29 4.54
CA VAL A 509 -6.53 -39.92 3.66
C VAL A 509 -5.13 -39.92 4.28
N SER A 510 -5.01 -39.69 5.59
CA SER A 510 -3.73 -39.53 6.31
C SER A 510 -2.74 -40.67 6.07
N ASP A 511 -3.22 -41.91 6.06
CA ASP A 511 -2.38 -43.09 5.81
C ASP A 511 -2.17 -43.34 4.30
N GLU A 512 -3.17 -43.05 3.48
CA GLU A 512 -3.11 -43.27 2.03
C GLU A 512 -2.09 -42.35 1.36
N ILE A 513 -2.03 -41.08 1.76
CA ILE A 513 -1.02 -40.15 1.25
C ILE A 513 0.41 -40.55 1.65
N ARG A 514 0.59 -41.39 2.67
CA ARG A 514 1.90 -41.87 3.14
C ARG A 514 2.38 -43.13 2.40
N GLN A 515 1.54 -43.71 1.53
CA GLN A 515 1.92 -44.86 0.72
C GLN A 515 3.00 -44.51 -0.32
N GLU A 516 3.75 -45.52 -0.75
CA GLU A 516 4.87 -45.36 -1.68
C GLU A 516 4.39 -44.81 -3.04
N ALA A 517 3.24 -45.27 -3.54
CA ALA A 517 2.64 -44.79 -4.78
C ALA A 517 2.41 -43.26 -4.74
N CYS A 518 1.83 -42.74 -3.67
CA CYS A 518 1.62 -41.31 -3.46
C CYS A 518 2.95 -40.54 -3.35
N SER A 519 3.97 -41.12 -2.72
CA SER A 519 5.29 -40.50 -2.59
C SER A 519 6.02 -40.39 -3.94
N VAL A 520 5.95 -41.44 -4.77
CA VAL A 520 6.47 -41.43 -6.15
C VAL A 520 5.67 -40.45 -7.00
N GLY A 521 4.34 -40.46 -6.88
CA GLY A 521 3.45 -39.56 -7.60
C GLY A 521 3.73 -38.09 -7.28
N ALA A 522 3.91 -37.74 -6.00
CA ALA A 522 4.26 -36.39 -5.59
C ALA A 522 5.58 -35.92 -6.20
N SER A 523 6.59 -36.79 -6.31
CA SER A 523 7.84 -36.46 -7.00
C SER A 523 7.65 -36.16 -8.50
N ARG A 524 6.71 -36.82 -9.18
CA ARG A 524 6.38 -36.53 -10.59
C ARG A 524 5.57 -35.24 -10.74
N VAL A 525 4.65 -34.98 -9.81
CA VAL A 525 3.81 -33.78 -9.84
C VAL A 525 4.62 -32.52 -9.47
N ALA A 526 5.51 -32.62 -8.47
CA ALA A 526 6.27 -31.49 -7.93
C ALA A 526 7.36 -30.94 -8.87
N VAL A 527 7.63 -31.59 -10.00
CA VAL A 527 8.53 -31.06 -11.04
C VAL A 527 7.79 -30.20 -12.08
N LEU A 528 6.46 -30.22 -12.08
CA LEU A 528 5.63 -29.49 -13.05
C LEU A 528 5.40 -28.04 -12.57
N PRO A 529 5.89 -27.02 -13.30
CA PRO A 529 5.75 -25.62 -12.88
C PRO A 529 4.28 -25.20 -12.66
N ALA A 530 3.39 -25.58 -13.58
CA ALA A 530 1.97 -25.22 -13.51
C ALA A 530 1.25 -25.76 -12.25
N VAL A 531 1.69 -26.91 -11.72
CA VAL A 531 1.13 -27.45 -10.47
C VAL A 531 1.68 -26.70 -9.26
N ARG A 532 2.97 -26.34 -9.29
CA ARG A 532 3.59 -25.55 -8.23
C ARG A 532 2.93 -24.17 -8.13
N ASP A 533 2.70 -23.51 -9.26
CA ASP A 533 2.01 -22.22 -9.32
C ASP A 533 0.59 -22.31 -8.75
N ALA A 534 -0.14 -23.40 -9.04
CA ALA A 534 -1.48 -23.65 -8.49
C ALA A 534 -1.47 -23.88 -6.97
N LEU A 535 -0.42 -24.49 -6.41
CA LEU A 535 -0.27 -24.74 -4.98
C LEU A 535 0.36 -23.56 -4.22
N PHE A 536 1.04 -22.64 -4.92
CA PHE A 536 1.80 -21.55 -4.32
C PHE A 536 0.97 -20.67 -3.39
N GLY A 537 -0.21 -20.25 -3.85
CA GLY A 537 -1.14 -19.44 -3.05
C GLY A 537 -1.52 -20.16 -1.76
N ARG A 538 -1.94 -21.43 -1.88
CA ARG A 538 -2.33 -22.26 -0.75
C ARG A 538 -1.21 -22.46 0.25
N GLN A 539 0.03 -22.69 -0.20
CA GLN A 539 1.16 -22.82 0.72
C GLN A 539 1.37 -21.54 1.54
N ARG A 540 1.26 -20.37 0.90
CA ARG A 540 1.39 -19.07 1.60
C ARG A 540 0.23 -18.78 2.52
N ASP A 541 -0.95 -19.30 2.21
CA ASP A 541 -2.13 -19.15 3.07
C ASP A 541 -1.97 -19.87 4.41
N PHE A 542 -1.06 -20.85 4.58
CA PHE A 542 -0.78 -21.46 5.90
C PHE A 542 -0.15 -20.51 6.91
N ARG A 543 0.34 -19.34 6.48
CA ARG A 543 0.95 -18.36 7.38
C ARG A 543 -0.15 -17.65 8.16
N HIS A 544 -0.39 -18.10 9.38
CA HIS A 544 -1.35 -17.49 10.30
C HIS A 544 -0.70 -17.27 11.67
N GLY A 545 -1.26 -16.33 12.44
CA GLY A 545 -0.84 -16.15 13.83
C GLY A 545 -1.09 -17.42 14.66
N PRO A 546 -0.22 -17.74 15.65
CA PRO A 546 0.90 -16.93 16.14
C PRO A 546 2.21 -17.07 15.34
N GLY A 547 2.30 -18.02 14.40
CA GLY A 547 3.50 -18.28 13.60
C GLY A 547 3.37 -19.55 12.77
N LEU A 548 4.33 -19.79 11.88
CA LEU A 548 4.34 -20.96 10.99
C LEU A 548 5.71 -21.65 10.99
N VAL A 549 5.73 -22.97 11.13
CA VAL A 549 6.86 -23.82 10.78
C VAL A 549 6.53 -24.53 9.47
N ALA A 550 7.22 -24.16 8.40
CA ALA A 550 7.03 -24.72 7.06
C ALA A 550 8.22 -25.60 6.68
N GLU A 551 7.96 -26.86 6.35
CA GLU A 551 9.00 -27.80 5.90
C GLU A 551 8.79 -28.23 4.45
N GLY A 552 9.91 -28.37 3.74
CA GLY A 552 9.90 -28.69 2.33
C GLY A 552 11.29 -28.73 1.71
N ARG A 553 11.39 -28.29 0.46
CA ARG A 553 12.64 -28.23 -0.30
C ARG A 553 13.07 -26.81 -0.64
N ASP A 554 12.13 -25.90 -0.59
CA ASP A 554 12.19 -24.54 -1.14
C ASP A 554 11.29 -23.55 -0.37
N MET A 555 10.98 -23.86 0.89
CA MET A 555 10.19 -23.00 1.77
C MET A 555 10.91 -21.69 2.01
N GLY A 556 12.21 -21.70 2.28
CA GLY A 556 12.98 -20.48 2.56
C GLY A 556 13.49 -19.76 1.32
N SER A 557 13.44 -20.41 0.15
CA SER A 557 13.92 -19.84 -1.12
C SER A 557 12.81 -19.32 -2.01
N THR A 558 11.65 -19.98 -2.05
CA THR A 558 10.57 -19.70 -3.01
C THR A 558 9.26 -19.30 -2.33
N ILE A 559 8.81 -20.05 -1.32
CA ILE A 559 7.48 -19.84 -0.73
C ILE A 559 7.47 -18.70 0.30
N PHE A 560 8.46 -18.69 1.19
CA PHE A 560 8.66 -17.73 2.26
C PHE A 560 10.10 -17.18 2.21
N PRO A 561 10.46 -16.44 1.16
CA PRO A 561 11.78 -15.81 1.06
C PRO A 561 12.04 -14.81 2.19
N ASP A 562 11.00 -14.31 2.84
CA ASP A 562 11.04 -13.41 4.00
C ASP A 562 11.02 -14.14 5.36
N ALA A 563 11.13 -15.47 5.39
CA ALA A 563 11.19 -16.23 6.63
C ALA A 563 12.36 -15.77 7.53
N GLN A 564 12.05 -15.46 8.78
CA GLN A 564 13.01 -14.93 9.75
C GLN A 564 14.04 -15.98 10.20
N VAL A 565 13.65 -17.26 10.16
CA VAL A 565 14.53 -18.40 10.43
C VAL A 565 14.49 -19.34 9.23
N LYS A 566 15.67 -19.59 8.64
CA LYS A 566 15.84 -20.55 7.55
C LYS A 566 16.86 -21.60 7.95
N VAL A 567 16.47 -22.86 7.89
CA VAL A 567 17.30 -24.01 8.24
C VAL A 567 17.39 -24.92 7.03
N PHE A 568 18.60 -25.30 6.65
CA PHE A 568 18.83 -26.38 5.70
C PHE A 568 19.19 -27.66 6.47
N LEU A 569 18.22 -28.55 6.65
CA LEU A 569 18.34 -29.77 7.43
C LEU A 569 18.71 -30.95 6.55
N THR A 570 19.93 -31.45 6.73
CA THR A 570 20.50 -32.55 5.94
C THR A 570 20.95 -33.73 6.81
N ALA A 571 21.33 -34.83 6.15
CA ALA A 571 22.03 -35.97 6.70
C ALA A 571 22.67 -36.76 5.55
N SER A 572 23.71 -37.55 5.83
CA SER A 572 24.31 -38.44 4.84
C SER A 572 23.27 -39.38 4.21
N ALA A 573 23.46 -39.74 2.94
CA ALA A 573 22.51 -40.63 2.23
C ALA A 573 22.40 -41.99 2.94
N GLU A 574 23.51 -42.44 3.51
CA GLU A 574 23.65 -43.66 4.30
C GLU A 574 22.77 -43.58 5.57
N ALA A 575 22.91 -42.53 6.38
CA ALA A 575 22.12 -42.36 7.60
C ALA A 575 20.61 -42.25 7.29
N ARG A 576 20.25 -41.57 6.21
CA ARG A 576 18.85 -41.45 5.76
C ARG A 576 18.28 -42.79 5.27
N ALA A 577 19.07 -43.56 4.52
CA ALA A 577 18.69 -44.90 4.07
C ALA A 577 18.50 -45.86 5.26
N GLU A 578 19.40 -45.84 6.25
CA GLU A 578 19.30 -46.65 7.46
C GLU A 578 18.04 -46.32 8.28
N ARG A 579 17.73 -45.04 8.47
CA ARG A 579 16.49 -44.59 9.15
C ARG A 579 15.24 -45.07 8.42
N ARG A 580 15.21 -44.92 7.09
CA ARG A 580 14.08 -45.36 6.26
C ARG A 580 13.94 -46.88 6.27
N TYR A 581 15.04 -47.60 6.24
CA TYR A 581 15.07 -49.06 6.34
C TYR A 581 14.46 -49.52 7.66
N LYS A 582 14.89 -48.97 8.81
CA LYS A 582 14.32 -49.27 10.13
C LYS A 582 12.80 -49.03 10.16
N GLN A 583 12.34 -47.88 9.67
CA GLN A 583 10.91 -47.56 9.61
C GLN A 583 10.08 -48.55 8.77
N LEU A 584 10.63 -49.05 7.66
CA LEU A 584 9.92 -50.01 6.80
C LEU A 584 9.86 -51.40 7.45
N ILE A 585 10.96 -51.84 8.05
CA ILE A 585 11.03 -53.12 8.77
C ILE A 585 10.10 -53.14 9.99
N GLU A 586 10.04 -52.05 10.76
CA GLU A 586 9.11 -51.89 11.89
C GLU A 586 7.63 -51.99 11.47
N LYS A 587 7.32 -51.61 10.23
CA LYS A 587 5.97 -51.73 9.64
C LYS A 587 5.72 -53.08 8.94
N GLY A 588 6.66 -54.02 9.02
CA GLY A 588 6.57 -55.34 8.38
C GLY A 588 6.71 -55.30 6.86
N LEU A 589 7.25 -54.22 6.29
CA LEU A 589 7.44 -54.08 4.85
C LEU A 589 8.85 -54.54 4.44
N PRO A 590 8.99 -55.33 3.36
CA PRO A 590 10.30 -55.74 2.87
C PRO A 590 11.04 -54.53 2.28
N ALA A 591 12.30 -54.36 2.65
CA ALA A 591 13.16 -53.30 2.13
C ALA A 591 14.61 -53.80 1.96
N LYS A 592 15.37 -53.18 1.04
CA LYS A 592 16.82 -53.40 0.87
C LYS A 592 17.55 -52.08 1.04
N LEU A 593 18.53 -52.05 1.95
CA LEU A 593 19.26 -50.82 2.30
C LEU A 593 19.97 -50.19 1.08
N GLU A 594 20.64 -51.00 0.25
CA GLU A 594 21.34 -50.52 -0.95
C GLU A 594 20.39 -49.84 -1.94
N SER A 595 19.21 -50.43 -2.17
CA SER A 595 18.19 -49.86 -3.06
C SER A 595 17.71 -48.51 -2.52
N LEU A 596 17.37 -48.44 -1.23
CA LEU A 596 16.93 -47.18 -0.59
C LEU A 596 17.99 -46.08 -0.68
N MET A 597 19.27 -46.44 -0.49
CA MET A 597 20.37 -45.50 -0.60
C MET A 597 20.52 -44.98 -2.03
N GLN A 598 20.44 -45.85 -3.03
CA GLN A 598 20.49 -45.45 -4.45
C GLN A 598 19.31 -44.55 -4.80
N ASP A 599 18.09 -44.93 -4.42
CA ASP A 599 16.88 -44.15 -4.67
C ASP A 599 16.95 -42.74 -4.06
N LEU A 600 17.48 -42.62 -2.84
CA LEU A 600 17.68 -41.33 -2.17
C LEU A 600 18.72 -40.47 -2.90
N ARG A 601 19.87 -41.04 -3.30
CA ARG A 601 20.91 -40.31 -4.04
C ARG A 601 20.41 -39.81 -5.39
N GLU A 602 19.72 -40.65 -6.15
CA GLU A 602 19.15 -40.27 -7.45
C GLU A 602 18.08 -39.19 -7.30
N ARG A 603 17.26 -39.29 -6.25
CA ARG A 603 16.25 -38.27 -5.94
C ARG A 603 16.88 -36.94 -5.58
N ASP A 604 17.90 -36.93 -4.72
CA ASP A 604 18.57 -35.70 -4.31
C ASP A 604 19.28 -35.03 -5.50
N ALA A 605 19.95 -35.80 -6.35
CA ALA A 605 20.56 -35.29 -7.58
C ALA A 605 19.51 -34.67 -8.51
N ARG A 606 18.35 -35.32 -8.67
CA ARG A 606 17.23 -34.79 -9.47
C ARG A 606 16.64 -33.52 -8.88
N ASP A 607 16.50 -33.45 -7.56
CA ASP A 607 15.92 -32.31 -6.86
C ASP A 607 16.86 -31.11 -6.84
N ALA A 608 18.18 -31.33 -6.73
CA ALA A 608 19.19 -30.29 -6.85
C ALA A 608 19.32 -29.78 -8.30
N ALA A 609 19.13 -30.65 -9.30
CA ALA A 609 19.24 -30.30 -10.72
C ALA A 609 17.98 -29.63 -11.31
N ARG A 610 16.95 -29.32 -10.51
CA ARG A 610 15.72 -28.69 -11.01
C ARG A 610 16.00 -27.28 -11.52
N SER A 611 15.39 -26.91 -12.65
CA SER A 611 15.46 -25.55 -13.18
C SER A 611 14.66 -24.53 -12.36
N VAL A 612 13.64 -24.99 -11.63
CA VAL A 612 12.79 -24.18 -10.76
C VAL A 612 12.85 -24.72 -9.33
N ALA A 613 13.14 -23.84 -8.38
CA ALA A 613 13.22 -24.16 -6.95
C ALA A 613 14.10 -25.39 -6.65
N PRO A 614 15.39 -25.38 -7.04
CA PRO A 614 16.30 -26.49 -6.76
C PRO A 614 16.49 -26.67 -5.26
N LEU A 615 16.67 -27.93 -4.85
CA LEU A 615 17.08 -28.24 -3.49
C LEU A 615 18.51 -27.74 -3.26
N GLN A 616 18.64 -26.64 -2.51
CA GLN A 616 19.93 -26.05 -2.19
C GLN A 616 19.86 -25.27 -0.87
N GLN A 617 20.96 -25.24 -0.14
CA GLN A 617 21.12 -24.34 1.00
C GLN A 617 21.23 -22.89 0.49
N GLN A 618 20.36 -22.01 0.97
CA GLN A 618 20.47 -20.58 0.69
C GLN A 618 21.59 -19.93 1.52
N PRO A 619 22.22 -18.83 1.06
CA PRO A 619 23.28 -18.15 1.81
C PRO A 619 22.89 -17.70 3.22
N ASP A 620 21.60 -17.40 3.43
CA ASP A 620 21.02 -16.98 4.71
C ASP A 620 20.41 -18.14 5.52
N ALA A 621 20.50 -19.39 5.02
CA ALA A 621 20.03 -20.58 5.72
C ALA A 621 21.13 -21.23 6.57
N VAL A 622 20.81 -21.52 7.83
CA VAL A 622 21.71 -22.22 8.76
C VAL A 622 21.72 -23.72 8.45
N LEU A 623 22.90 -24.31 8.29
CA LEU A 623 23.05 -25.74 8.06
C LEU A 623 22.82 -26.52 9.36
N LEU A 624 21.92 -27.50 9.33
CA LEU A 624 21.72 -28.47 10.40
C LEU A 624 21.99 -29.88 9.86
N ASP A 625 23.17 -30.42 10.12
CA ASP A 625 23.51 -31.80 9.77
C ASP A 625 23.09 -32.75 10.89
N THR A 626 22.10 -33.58 10.60
CA THR A 626 21.56 -34.54 11.56
C THR A 626 22.20 -35.92 11.47
N THR A 627 23.27 -36.13 10.69
CA THR A 627 23.86 -37.46 10.44
C THR A 627 24.13 -38.26 11.73
N SER A 628 24.71 -37.61 12.73
CA SER A 628 25.01 -38.18 14.06
C SER A 628 24.17 -37.57 15.18
N MET A 629 23.14 -36.79 14.84
CA MET A 629 22.28 -36.08 15.79
C MET A 629 20.94 -36.82 15.94
N ASP A 630 20.44 -36.92 17.16
CA ASP A 630 19.07 -37.37 17.40
C ASP A 630 18.05 -36.25 17.12
N VAL A 631 16.77 -36.62 17.15
CA VAL A 631 15.68 -35.69 16.83
C VAL A 631 15.55 -34.60 17.91
N ASP A 632 15.80 -34.92 19.17
CA ASP A 632 15.60 -33.98 20.28
C ASP A 632 16.66 -32.87 20.25
N ALA A 633 17.92 -33.22 19.97
CA ALA A 633 18.98 -32.24 19.74
C ALA A 633 18.71 -31.38 18.49
N ALA A 634 18.18 -31.97 17.41
CA ALA A 634 17.82 -31.22 16.21
C ALA A 634 16.66 -30.23 16.46
N VAL A 635 15.65 -30.64 17.24
CA VAL A 635 14.55 -29.76 17.66
C VAL A 635 15.06 -28.64 18.56
N ALA A 636 15.89 -28.96 19.56
CA ALA A 636 16.48 -27.97 20.46
C ALA A 636 17.28 -26.91 19.68
N PHE A 637 18.10 -27.33 18.71
CA PHE A 637 18.85 -26.43 17.84
C PHE A 637 17.95 -25.42 17.10
N VAL A 638 16.85 -25.89 16.52
CA VAL A 638 15.92 -24.99 15.80
C VAL A 638 15.24 -24.05 16.79
N LEU A 639 14.81 -24.54 17.95
CA LEU A 639 14.19 -23.70 18.99
C LEU A 639 15.14 -22.64 19.55
N ASP A 640 16.42 -22.98 19.76
CA ASP A 640 17.46 -22.01 20.13
C ASP A 640 17.58 -20.92 19.06
N LEU A 641 17.61 -21.30 17.79
CA LEU A 641 17.67 -20.34 16.69
C LEU A 641 16.43 -19.41 16.63
N VAL A 642 15.24 -19.92 16.95
CA VAL A 642 14.02 -19.10 17.07
C VAL A 642 14.13 -18.11 18.24
N ARG A 643 14.63 -18.56 19.39
CA ARG A 643 14.83 -17.72 20.58
C ARG A 643 15.88 -16.63 20.35
N ASP A 644 17.02 -16.97 19.75
CA ASP A 644 18.11 -16.04 19.45
C ASP A 644 17.65 -14.90 18.51
N ARG A 645 16.61 -15.16 17.71
CA ARG A 645 15.98 -14.17 16.82
C ARG A 645 14.85 -13.38 17.48
N GLY A 646 14.54 -13.63 18.76
CA GLY A 646 13.49 -12.92 19.50
C GLY A 646 12.07 -13.25 19.06
N LEU A 647 11.84 -14.38 18.38
CA LEU A 647 10.54 -14.72 17.80
C LEU A 647 9.62 -15.49 18.76
N ALA A 648 10.17 -16.01 19.85
CA ALA A 648 9.42 -16.70 20.90
C ALA A 648 10.00 -16.34 22.27
N THR A 649 9.13 -16.06 23.23
CA THR A 649 9.50 -15.94 24.65
C THR A 649 9.71 -17.34 25.22
N GLY A 650 10.82 -17.55 25.92
CA GLY A 650 11.23 -18.85 26.47
C GLY A 650 10.38 -19.35 27.64
#